data_AF-A0A8G2F5W6-F1
#
_entry.id   AF-A0A8G2F5W6-F1
#
_cell.length_a   1.000
_cell.length_b   1.000
_cell.length_c   1.000
_cell.angle_alpha   90.00
_cell.angle_beta   90.00
_cell.angle_gamma   90.00
#
_symmetry.space_group_name_H-M   'P 1'
#
loop_
_entity.id
_entity.type
_entity.pdbx_description
1 polymer ?
#
loop_
_entity_poly.entity_id
_entity_poly.type
_entity_poly.pdbx_seq_one_letter_code
_entity_poly.pdbx_strand_id
1 'polypeptide(L)'
;MDCVELARQVAAELHASLVASGADPWTPYEFAVAEASRRGLDVEPTARGAAVLNGARAVFIATEELILHENVGSRFDQAFLVAHEIGHVALGDSYNNEPISAIDPSRAAEPSPVGIDRVVDYGRKQRREVQMDLFARELLLPRNVVRMLHVDEGLSASAIAEKLSAPFEVVAQQLLDALLLPIVPPVAAIKHVKRPLNPLQIAAATHNGDAYLLEAGPGTGKTQTLIARVENLLERGVDPRRILLLTFSNKAAGEMADRIACMRPEAAAAMWIGTFHAFGLDIIRRFHEEIGLSKDPRLLDRTEAVELLEEEFPRLGLKHYRNLYDPTRIIVEILAAISRAKDEVIDAEMYAKLSRSMLSKAIDSNDRIAAERLEEVAMVYAAYEQIKCNAHCIDFGDLVCLPVQLLEINVEICSLLQEQYHHVLVDEYQDVNRSSVRLLTALRPNGRNLWVVGDIKQSIYRFRGASSFNMTRFGKQDFANGIKGRLKRNYRSVPEIVSSFSRFASTMLVGDEDSNLEPSRASNGYGPELYLGQHAEQQQVILADAIETLRSEGYTYSDQAILCTGNEKLSTIGQALECLGVPVLFLGSLFERNEVKDLLAFLSVLVDRRAPGFVRIACLPEFAASLEDVASVVNFLREVEHLPNNWLQQSETIFGLSDAGRQALSNLAAALDGFDQTASPWVVLATLLLDRTRIARRFAMSEDLADRARSIAIWQFLNFVRVQPSGQGLPITRLLNRVRRLIRIGDDHDLRQLPASAQHLDAVRLMTIHCAKGLEFDCVHIPGLNSDTIPRTSPMPPCLAPDGMIEGSEDDFIKTFRAGQAEEQECLFYVAQSRARDRLILYASNEKSNGNNRPLSPFLDRLGSILTCRSIEPSRFLPRAADSQKIDLIVEGRLRFGASQLALYETCPRRFFYTHVLQLGGRRSSTAFMQMHDVIRSVLKDVITSDEAINSHELRHRTDLAFAGTDLANHGYSTYFRDIALTMLHFFISSRVGTIIESPVVVNLLLGNEEIIVTPDEVLVRPDGVRTVRRVRTGHKRSNESKDVGAAALILAVKQAYPGAIAELVHLSDGQTSRLSLSDRELRGRQDKLIKFFVDIRAGKFPRNISSRMCRNCPAFFVCGPMPSGPFKKKFV
;
A
#
# COMPACT_ATOMS: atom_id res chain seq x y z
N MET A 1 27.29 -1.07 2.83
CA MET A 1 26.82 -2.31 2.20
C MET A 1 25.94 -3.01 3.21
N ASP A 2 24.84 -3.62 2.77
CA ASP A 2 23.96 -4.40 3.64
C ASP A 2 24.73 -5.59 4.25
N CYS A 3 24.64 -5.78 5.57
CA CYS A 3 25.26 -6.89 6.29
C CYS A 3 24.80 -8.25 5.74
N VAL A 4 23.55 -8.37 5.29
CA VAL A 4 23.02 -9.59 4.68
C VAL A 4 23.76 -9.94 3.40
N GLU A 5 24.01 -8.96 2.54
CA GLU A 5 24.71 -9.19 1.28
C GLU A 5 26.19 -9.54 1.50
N LEU A 6 26.82 -8.94 2.51
CA LEU A 6 28.18 -9.32 2.92
C LEU A 6 28.24 -10.78 3.38
N ALA A 7 27.29 -11.22 4.21
CA ALA A 7 27.21 -12.62 4.65
C ALA A 7 27.05 -13.58 3.47
N ARG A 8 26.20 -13.22 2.50
CA ARG A 8 26.04 -14.00 1.27
C ARG A 8 27.32 -14.09 0.45
N GLN A 9 28.06 -12.99 0.31
CA GLN A 9 29.35 -13.00 -0.39
C GLN A 9 30.35 -13.95 0.28
N VAL A 10 30.46 -13.88 1.61
CA VAL A 10 31.32 -14.80 2.38
C VAL A 10 30.88 -16.25 2.17
N ALA A 11 29.58 -16.55 2.31
CA ALA A 11 29.05 -17.90 2.10
C ALA A 11 29.34 -18.45 0.69
N ALA A 12 29.17 -17.62 -0.34
CA ALA A 12 29.43 -18.00 -1.72
C ALA A 12 30.94 -18.25 -1.99
N GLU A 13 31.82 -17.47 -1.37
CA GLU A 13 33.28 -17.71 -1.43
C GLU A 13 33.67 -19.02 -0.75
N LEU A 14 33.07 -19.33 0.41
CA LEU A 14 33.29 -20.60 1.11
C LEU A 14 32.80 -21.78 0.29
N HIS A 15 31.60 -21.69 -0.28
CA HIS A 15 31.09 -22.70 -1.19
C HIS A 15 32.06 -22.96 -2.35
N ALA A 16 32.49 -21.91 -3.05
CA ALA A 16 33.40 -22.03 -4.18
C ALA A 16 34.74 -22.66 -3.78
N SER A 17 35.29 -22.27 -2.62
CA SER A 17 36.50 -22.86 -2.08
C SER A 17 36.35 -24.35 -1.76
N LEU A 18 35.18 -24.77 -1.25
CA LEU A 18 34.95 -26.16 -0.87
C LEU A 18 34.76 -27.05 -2.10
N VAL A 19 34.03 -26.58 -3.10
CA VAL A 19 33.92 -27.25 -4.42
C VAL A 19 35.30 -27.41 -5.05
N ALA A 20 36.14 -26.36 -5.01
CA ALA A 20 37.51 -26.43 -5.53
C ALA A 20 38.41 -27.44 -4.78
N SER A 21 38.08 -27.77 -3.53
CA SER A 21 38.78 -28.79 -2.73
C SER A 21 38.30 -30.22 -3.00
N GLY A 22 37.30 -30.41 -3.87
CA GLY A 22 36.77 -31.71 -4.27
C GLY A 22 35.53 -32.17 -3.50
N ALA A 23 34.95 -31.33 -2.64
CA ALA A 23 33.68 -31.64 -1.99
C ALA A 23 32.52 -31.60 -2.99
N ASP A 24 31.59 -32.55 -2.89
CA ASP A 24 30.42 -32.64 -3.76
C ASP A 24 29.25 -31.79 -3.23
N PRO A 25 28.85 -30.69 -3.91
CA PRO A 25 27.73 -29.87 -3.48
C PRO A 25 26.36 -30.56 -3.61
N TRP A 26 26.27 -31.71 -4.31
CA TRP A 26 25.05 -32.52 -4.41
C TRP A 26 24.80 -33.42 -3.21
N THR A 27 25.72 -33.48 -2.26
CA THR A 27 25.56 -34.13 -0.96
C THR A 27 25.60 -33.07 0.15
N PRO A 28 24.50 -32.31 0.39
CA PRO A 28 24.55 -31.07 1.18
C PRO A 28 25.04 -31.27 2.61
N TYR A 29 24.69 -32.40 3.23
CA TYR A 29 25.08 -32.68 4.62
C TYR A 29 26.59 -32.92 4.72
N GLU A 30 27.11 -33.83 3.90
CA GLU A 30 28.55 -34.10 3.79
C GLU A 30 29.32 -32.84 3.39
N PHE A 31 28.75 -32.00 2.52
CA PHE A 31 29.31 -30.71 2.12
C PHE A 31 29.41 -29.73 3.31
N ALA A 32 28.34 -29.55 4.09
CA ALA A 32 28.36 -28.70 5.27
C ALA A 32 29.35 -29.20 6.33
N VAL A 33 29.36 -30.52 6.58
CA VAL A 33 30.29 -31.17 7.52
C VAL A 33 31.74 -31.00 7.06
N ALA A 34 32.03 -31.10 5.76
CA ALA A 34 33.38 -30.88 5.23
C ALA A 34 33.88 -29.45 5.48
N GLU A 35 33.02 -28.43 5.37
CA GLU A 35 33.39 -27.05 5.71
C GLU A 35 33.58 -26.86 7.22
N ALA A 36 32.75 -27.50 8.06
CA ALA A 36 32.96 -27.51 9.51
C ALA A 36 34.32 -28.15 9.86
N SER A 37 34.64 -29.32 9.32
CA SER A 37 35.93 -30.00 9.55
C SER A 37 37.13 -29.19 9.03
N ARG A 38 36.99 -28.47 7.91
CA ARG A 38 38.05 -27.57 7.40
C ARG A 38 38.38 -26.43 8.38
N ARG A 39 37.41 -26.08 9.24
CA ARG A 39 37.55 -25.08 10.31
C ARG A 39 37.98 -25.70 11.65
N GLY A 40 38.22 -27.00 11.70
CA GLY A 40 38.54 -27.72 12.94
C GLY A 40 37.31 -27.95 13.82
N LEU A 41 36.10 -27.94 13.26
CA LEU A 41 34.87 -28.15 14.00
C LEU A 41 34.36 -29.59 13.85
N ASP A 42 33.98 -30.21 14.97
CA ASP A 42 33.25 -31.47 14.99
C ASP A 42 31.74 -31.21 14.80
N VAL A 43 31.03 -32.19 14.21
CA VAL A 43 29.59 -32.09 13.97
C VAL A 43 28.90 -33.36 14.46
N GLU A 44 27.97 -33.22 15.41
CA GLU A 44 27.24 -34.37 15.96
C GLU A 44 25.70 -34.19 15.90
N PRO A 45 24.97 -35.20 15.41
CA PRO A 45 23.51 -35.19 15.42
C PRO A 45 22.95 -35.56 16.80
N THR A 46 21.86 -34.91 17.19
CA THR A 46 21.15 -35.14 18.46
C THR A 46 19.66 -35.39 18.22
N ALA A 47 18.96 -35.95 19.22
CA ALA A 47 17.52 -36.12 19.16
C ALA A 47 16.80 -34.76 19.18
N ARG A 48 15.64 -34.68 18.53
CA ARG A 48 14.79 -33.48 18.51
C ARG A 48 14.51 -32.98 19.94
N GLY A 49 14.75 -31.70 20.19
CA GLY A 49 14.54 -31.08 21.51
C GLY A 49 15.46 -31.60 22.61
N ALA A 50 16.63 -32.18 22.28
CA ALA A 50 17.61 -32.59 23.28
C ALA A 50 17.99 -31.42 24.20
N ALA A 51 18.14 -31.70 25.50
CA ALA A 51 18.39 -30.68 26.51
C ALA A 51 19.66 -29.84 26.23
N VAL A 52 20.68 -30.48 25.61
CA VAL A 52 21.93 -29.82 25.21
C VAL A 52 21.73 -28.71 24.18
N LEU A 53 20.66 -28.77 23.36
CA LEU A 53 20.30 -27.71 22.42
C LEU A 53 19.62 -26.51 23.08
N ASN A 54 19.25 -26.60 24.37
CA ASN A 54 18.62 -25.52 25.13
C ASN A 54 17.40 -24.88 24.42
N GLY A 55 16.59 -25.71 23.73
CA GLY A 55 15.41 -25.26 22.97
C GLY A 55 15.69 -24.77 21.54
N ALA A 56 16.95 -24.76 21.10
CA ALA A 56 17.34 -24.52 19.72
C ALA A 56 17.24 -25.79 18.85
N ARG A 57 17.44 -25.64 17.54
CA ARG A 57 17.56 -26.76 16.58
C ARG A 57 19.01 -27.10 16.21
N ALA A 58 19.91 -26.15 16.42
CA ALA A 58 21.35 -26.33 16.31
C ALA A 58 22.04 -25.36 17.28
N VAL A 59 23.29 -25.66 17.64
CA VAL A 59 24.11 -24.78 18.47
C VAL A 59 25.59 -25.06 18.23
N PHE A 60 26.37 -23.99 18.09
CA PHE A 60 27.82 -24.03 18.16
C PHE A 60 28.32 -23.89 19.62
N ILE A 61 29.07 -24.90 20.09
CA ILE A 61 29.71 -24.93 21.41
C ILE A 61 31.18 -24.55 21.24
N ALA A 62 31.48 -23.25 21.42
CA ALA A 62 32.81 -22.70 21.19
C ALA A 62 33.92 -23.34 22.05
N THR A 63 33.61 -23.81 23.26
CA THR A 63 34.60 -24.43 24.17
C THR A 63 35.04 -25.82 23.72
N GLU A 64 34.23 -26.49 22.92
CA GLU A 64 34.46 -27.87 22.46
C GLU A 64 34.71 -27.93 20.95
N GLU A 65 34.73 -26.78 20.26
CA GLU A 65 34.82 -26.70 18.80
C GLU A 65 33.77 -27.59 18.10
N LEU A 66 32.57 -27.68 18.69
CA LEU A 66 31.54 -28.67 18.34
C LEU A 66 30.25 -28.00 17.86
N ILE A 67 29.69 -28.47 16.76
CA ILE A 67 28.34 -28.13 16.29
C ILE A 67 27.40 -29.29 16.61
N LEU A 68 26.37 -29.02 17.41
CA LEU A 68 25.26 -29.95 17.65
C LEU A 68 24.05 -29.54 16.83
N HIS A 69 23.36 -30.50 16.21
CA HIS A 69 22.12 -30.23 15.48
C HIS A 69 21.08 -31.33 15.68
N GLU A 70 19.80 -31.01 15.46
CA GLU A 70 18.74 -32.01 15.45
C GLU A 70 18.88 -32.97 14.26
N ASN A 71 18.65 -34.26 14.49
CA ASN A 71 18.52 -35.27 13.45
C ASN A 71 17.05 -35.39 12.99
N VAL A 72 16.57 -34.37 12.27
CA VAL A 72 15.18 -34.30 11.78
C VAL A 72 15.13 -33.80 10.33
N GLY A 73 14.08 -34.19 9.61
CA GLY A 73 13.85 -33.75 8.23
C GLY A 73 14.73 -34.47 7.22
N SER A 74 14.92 -33.82 6.07
CA SER A 74 15.78 -34.27 4.98
C SER A 74 17.27 -34.10 5.33
N ARG A 75 18.16 -34.74 4.55
CA ARG A 75 19.61 -34.46 4.63
C ARG A 75 19.92 -32.98 4.39
N PHE A 76 19.14 -32.30 3.55
CA PHE A 76 19.28 -30.86 3.34
C PHE A 76 18.90 -30.06 4.59
N ASP A 77 17.83 -30.43 5.31
CA ASP A 77 17.44 -29.75 6.55
C ASP A 77 18.55 -29.85 7.61
N GLN A 78 19.19 -31.02 7.72
CA GLN A 78 20.33 -31.21 8.61
C GLN A 78 21.54 -30.39 8.16
N ALA A 79 21.83 -30.37 6.85
CA ALA A 79 22.89 -29.56 6.27
C ALA A 79 22.68 -28.07 6.57
N PHE A 80 21.43 -27.61 6.49
CA PHE A 80 21.06 -26.23 6.75
C PHE A 80 21.33 -25.84 8.19
N LEU A 81 20.98 -26.70 9.15
CA LEU A 81 21.26 -26.51 10.57
C LEU A 81 22.77 -26.37 10.82
N VAL A 82 23.60 -27.24 10.22
CA VAL A 82 25.06 -27.15 10.33
C VAL A 82 25.59 -25.87 9.68
N ALA A 83 25.12 -25.55 8.47
CA ALA A 83 25.52 -24.35 7.74
C ALA A 83 25.13 -23.04 8.45
N HIS A 84 24.02 -23.03 9.19
CA HIS A 84 23.58 -21.91 10.03
C HIS A 84 24.61 -21.63 11.13
N GLU A 85 25.05 -22.67 11.84
CA GLU A 85 26.09 -22.55 12.88
C GLU A 85 27.47 -22.17 12.29
N ILE A 86 27.82 -22.69 11.11
CA ILE A 86 29.02 -22.24 10.37
C ILE A 86 28.96 -20.73 10.11
N GLY A 87 27.78 -20.18 9.83
CA GLY A 87 27.59 -18.74 9.68
C GLY A 87 28.00 -17.95 10.92
N HIS A 88 27.56 -18.40 12.10
CA HIS A 88 27.93 -17.77 13.37
C HIS A 88 29.45 -17.80 13.58
N VAL A 89 30.10 -18.91 13.25
CA VAL A 89 31.57 -19.04 13.34
C VAL A 89 32.26 -18.14 12.31
N ALA A 90 31.82 -18.17 11.05
CA ALA A 90 32.45 -17.46 9.95
C ALA A 90 32.36 -15.94 10.08
N LEU A 91 31.31 -15.43 10.74
CA LEU A 91 31.07 -14.01 10.93
C LEU A 91 31.39 -13.51 12.35
N GLY A 92 31.90 -14.38 13.24
CA GLY A 92 32.54 -14.02 14.51
C GLY A 92 31.63 -13.90 15.75
N ASP A 93 30.59 -14.73 15.90
CA ASP A 93 29.55 -14.63 16.95
C ASP A 93 29.78 -15.47 18.23
N SER A 94 30.98 -15.98 18.46
CA SER A 94 31.25 -17.19 19.26
C SER A 94 31.02 -17.15 20.80
N TYR A 95 30.10 -16.37 21.38
CA TYR A 95 30.01 -16.21 22.85
C TYR A 95 28.62 -16.13 23.53
N ASN A 96 27.48 -16.34 22.86
CA ASN A 96 26.16 -16.18 23.51
C ASN A 96 25.29 -17.46 23.54
N ASN A 97 25.08 -18.01 24.75
CA ASN A 97 24.38 -19.28 25.05
C ASN A 97 22.84 -19.18 25.27
N GLU A 98 22.17 -18.12 24.80
CA GLU A 98 20.72 -17.99 25.00
C GLU A 98 19.90 -18.64 23.87
N PRO A 99 18.74 -19.28 24.16
CA PRO A 99 17.94 -20.01 23.18
C PRO A 99 17.61 -19.23 21.90
N ILE A 100 17.60 -19.96 20.78
CA ILE A 100 17.52 -19.47 19.39
C ILE A 100 16.07 -19.22 18.93
N SER A 101 15.93 -18.33 17.94
CA SER A 101 14.69 -18.09 17.18
C SER A 101 14.37 -19.24 16.22
N ALA A 102 13.19 -19.29 15.59
CA ALA A 102 12.88 -20.34 14.63
C ALA A 102 13.74 -20.22 13.35
N ILE A 103 14.69 -21.13 13.16
CA ILE A 103 15.49 -21.30 11.93
C ILE A 103 14.54 -21.62 10.76
N ASP A 104 14.56 -20.81 9.69
CA ASP A 104 13.72 -20.97 8.50
C ASP A 104 14.58 -21.05 7.21
N PRO A 105 14.78 -22.25 6.65
CA PRO A 105 15.56 -22.43 5.42
C PRO A 105 15.03 -21.67 4.21
N SER A 106 13.73 -21.43 4.19
CA SER A 106 13.09 -20.75 3.08
C SER A 106 13.12 -19.24 3.25
N ARG A 107 13.52 -18.66 4.39
CA ARG A 107 13.31 -17.24 4.77
C ARG A 107 13.60 -16.22 3.65
N ALA A 108 12.74 -15.22 3.46
CA ALA A 108 12.98 -14.16 2.49
C ALA A 108 14.13 -13.24 2.95
N ALA A 109 14.82 -12.60 2.00
CA ALA A 109 15.92 -11.69 2.30
C ALA A 109 15.48 -10.43 3.05
N GLU A 110 14.23 -10.02 2.86
CA GLU A 110 13.63 -8.84 3.49
C GLU A 110 12.40 -9.25 4.30
N PRO A 111 12.11 -8.55 5.42
CA PRO A 111 10.92 -8.81 6.21
C PRO A 111 9.64 -8.60 5.38
N SER A 112 8.59 -9.34 5.76
CA SER A 112 7.27 -9.10 5.20
C SER A 112 6.83 -7.65 5.48
N PRO A 113 6.38 -6.90 4.47
CA PRO A 113 5.88 -5.52 4.65
C PRO A 113 4.52 -5.46 5.37
N VAL A 114 3.95 -6.60 5.76
CA VAL A 114 2.62 -6.72 6.37
C VAL A 114 2.68 -7.53 7.67
N GLY A 115 1.72 -7.27 8.56
CA GLY A 115 1.60 -7.99 9.84
C GLY A 115 2.67 -7.59 10.85
N ILE A 116 2.96 -8.50 11.79
CA ILE A 116 3.89 -8.25 12.91
C ILE A 116 5.33 -8.02 12.46
N ASP A 117 5.75 -8.65 11.36
CA ASP A 117 7.09 -8.47 10.77
C ASP A 117 7.37 -7.03 10.30
N ARG A 118 6.31 -6.24 10.07
CA ARG A 118 6.41 -4.80 9.78
C ARG A 118 6.92 -3.99 10.97
N VAL A 119 6.59 -4.44 12.19
CA VAL A 119 6.82 -3.73 13.44
C VAL A 119 8.03 -4.25 14.18
N VAL A 120 8.25 -5.56 14.09
CA VAL A 120 9.40 -6.21 14.69
C VAL A 120 10.64 -5.69 13.99
N ASP A 121 11.22 -4.66 14.60
CA ASP A 121 12.61 -4.39 14.38
C ASP A 121 13.33 -5.54 15.06
N TYR A 122 13.76 -6.52 14.26
CA TYR A 122 14.49 -7.66 14.77
C TYR A 122 15.62 -7.09 15.63
N GLY A 123 15.68 -7.48 16.91
CA GLY A 123 16.83 -7.13 17.74
C GLY A 123 18.11 -7.60 17.04
N ARG A 124 19.29 -7.05 17.39
CA ARG A 124 20.55 -7.44 16.73
C ARG A 124 20.70 -8.97 16.63
N LYS A 125 20.31 -9.70 17.68
CA LYS A 125 20.26 -11.17 17.70
C LYS A 125 19.36 -11.73 16.60
N GLN A 126 18.08 -11.34 16.54
CA GLN A 126 17.18 -11.82 15.48
C GLN A 126 17.64 -11.42 14.07
N ARG A 127 18.17 -10.21 13.85
CA ARG A 127 18.75 -9.86 12.54
C ARG A 127 19.92 -10.77 12.20
N ARG A 128 20.69 -11.17 13.21
CA ARG A 128 21.79 -12.11 13.06
C ARG A 128 21.30 -13.51 12.71
N GLU A 129 20.27 -14.02 13.38
CA GLU A 129 19.62 -15.29 13.00
C GLU A 129 19.12 -15.28 11.56
N VAL A 130 18.44 -14.19 11.15
CA VAL A 130 18.01 -14.01 9.75
C VAL A 130 19.20 -13.99 8.80
N GLN A 131 20.27 -13.29 9.17
CA GLN A 131 21.52 -13.28 8.40
C GLN A 131 22.15 -14.67 8.31
N MET A 132 22.09 -15.49 9.37
CA MET A 132 22.61 -16.86 9.38
C MET A 132 21.74 -17.80 8.55
N ASP A 133 20.41 -17.67 8.58
CA ASP A 133 19.52 -18.42 7.67
C ASP A 133 19.87 -18.14 6.20
N LEU A 134 20.10 -16.87 5.86
CA LEU A 134 20.47 -16.47 4.51
C LEU A 134 21.90 -16.90 4.15
N PHE A 135 22.83 -16.87 5.11
CA PHE A 135 24.19 -17.40 4.95
C PHE A 135 24.16 -18.90 4.67
N ALA A 136 23.42 -19.68 5.47
CA ALA A 136 23.30 -21.13 5.33
C ALA A 136 22.73 -21.51 3.98
N ARG A 137 21.67 -20.83 3.52
CA ARG A 137 21.10 -21.05 2.19
C ARG A 137 22.10 -20.74 1.10
N GLU A 138 22.83 -19.62 1.21
CA GLU A 138 23.81 -19.22 0.22
C GLU A 138 25.04 -20.16 0.21
N LEU A 139 25.44 -20.72 1.35
CA LEU A 139 26.53 -21.70 1.44
C LEU A 139 26.15 -23.02 0.76
N LEU A 140 24.94 -23.51 0.99
CA LEU A 140 24.48 -24.79 0.42
C LEU A 140 24.02 -24.66 -1.04
N LEU A 141 23.43 -23.52 -1.39
CA LEU A 141 22.87 -23.26 -2.71
C LEU A 141 23.12 -21.80 -3.12
N PRO A 142 24.35 -21.42 -3.52
CA PRO A 142 24.68 -20.05 -3.90
C PRO A 142 23.81 -19.53 -5.05
N ARG A 143 23.48 -18.22 -5.04
CA ARG A 143 22.64 -17.61 -6.09
C ARG A 143 23.27 -17.69 -7.47
N ASN A 144 24.59 -17.53 -7.57
CA ASN A 144 25.32 -17.68 -8.84
C ASN A 144 25.25 -19.13 -9.36
N VAL A 145 25.37 -20.12 -8.47
CA VAL A 145 25.31 -21.55 -8.84
C VAL A 145 23.90 -21.95 -9.25
N VAL A 146 22.88 -21.63 -8.44
CA VAL A 146 21.49 -21.99 -8.77
C VAL A 146 21.02 -21.29 -10.05
N ARG A 147 21.50 -20.07 -10.29
CA ARG A 147 21.27 -19.35 -11.56
C ARG A 147 21.89 -20.10 -12.73
N MET A 148 23.15 -20.51 -12.64
CA MET A 148 23.81 -21.30 -13.68
C MET A 148 23.06 -22.61 -13.97
N LEU A 149 22.71 -23.38 -12.93
CA LEU A 149 21.94 -24.63 -13.06
C LEU A 149 20.61 -24.42 -13.79
N HIS A 150 19.92 -23.31 -13.51
CA HIS A 150 18.59 -23.04 -14.06
C HIS A 150 18.62 -22.36 -15.43
N VAL A 151 19.52 -21.39 -15.63
CA VAL A 151 19.61 -20.56 -16.83
C VAL A 151 20.48 -21.23 -17.89
N ASP A 152 21.62 -21.79 -17.50
CA ASP A 152 22.63 -22.30 -18.43
C ASP A 152 22.46 -23.81 -18.65
N GLU A 153 22.26 -24.59 -17.59
CA GLU A 153 22.05 -26.05 -17.68
C GLU A 153 20.57 -26.45 -17.89
N GLY A 154 19.63 -25.52 -17.74
CA GLY A 154 18.21 -25.72 -18.04
C GLY A 154 17.42 -26.55 -17.01
N LEU A 155 17.98 -26.86 -15.84
CA LEU A 155 17.27 -27.60 -14.79
C LEU A 155 16.07 -26.80 -14.25
N SER A 156 14.97 -27.46 -13.94
CA SER A 156 13.83 -26.84 -13.25
C SER A 156 14.11 -26.67 -11.76
N ALA A 157 13.39 -25.79 -11.07
CA ALA A 157 13.45 -25.66 -9.62
C ALA A 157 13.10 -27.00 -8.95
N SER A 158 12.06 -27.71 -9.42
CA SER A 158 11.75 -29.06 -8.92
C SER A 158 12.90 -30.06 -9.14
N ALA A 159 13.58 -30.05 -10.30
CA ALA A 159 14.69 -30.96 -10.56
C ALA A 159 15.92 -30.65 -9.68
N ILE A 160 16.20 -29.38 -9.41
CA ILE A 160 17.25 -28.96 -8.48
C ILE A 160 16.89 -29.39 -7.05
N ALA A 161 15.64 -29.19 -6.63
CA ALA A 161 15.14 -29.61 -5.31
C ALA A 161 15.24 -31.13 -5.11
N GLU A 162 14.82 -31.91 -6.11
CA GLU A 162 14.94 -33.38 -6.09
C GLU A 162 16.39 -33.84 -5.98
N LYS A 163 17.30 -33.29 -6.80
CA LYS A 163 18.73 -33.64 -6.75
C LYS A 163 19.38 -33.33 -5.40
N LEU A 164 19.02 -32.20 -4.79
CA LEU A 164 19.57 -31.80 -3.47
C LEU A 164 18.83 -32.45 -2.30
N SER A 165 17.73 -33.17 -2.56
CA SER A 165 16.77 -33.57 -1.52
C SER A 165 16.34 -32.39 -0.63
N ALA A 166 16.20 -31.21 -1.23
CA ALA A 166 15.83 -29.97 -0.58
C ALA A 166 14.32 -29.70 -0.74
N PRO A 167 13.65 -29.04 0.21
CA PRO A 167 12.29 -28.56 0.01
C PRO A 167 12.20 -27.62 -1.20
N PHE A 168 11.15 -27.77 -2.01
CA PHE A 168 10.94 -26.96 -3.22
C PHE A 168 10.98 -25.45 -2.90
N GLU A 169 10.36 -25.05 -1.78
CA GLU A 169 10.26 -23.67 -1.33
C GLU A 169 11.63 -23.01 -1.11
N VAL A 170 12.61 -23.78 -0.64
CA VAL A 170 13.98 -23.28 -0.41
C VAL A 170 14.66 -22.96 -1.73
N VAL A 171 14.62 -23.91 -2.67
CA VAL A 171 15.21 -23.76 -4.01
C VAL A 171 14.50 -22.66 -4.78
N ALA A 172 13.16 -22.65 -4.73
CA ALA A 172 12.35 -21.63 -5.38
C ALA A 172 12.66 -20.23 -4.84
N GLN A 173 12.72 -20.04 -3.52
CA GLN A 173 13.10 -18.73 -2.96
C GLN A 173 14.49 -18.29 -3.41
N GLN A 174 15.47 -19.20 -3.39
CA GLN A 174 16.83 -18.86 -3.79
C GLN A 174 16.93 -18.51 -5.28
N LEU A 175 16.16 -19.20 -6.15
CA LEU A 175 16.03 -18.85 -7.56
C LEU A 175 15.32 -17.51 -7.76
N LEU A 176 14.26 -17.22 -7.02
CA LEU A 176 13.58 -15.92 -7.10
C LEU A 176 14.54 -14.78 -6.73
N ASP A 177 15.32 -14.94 -5.65
CA ASP A 177 16.37 -13.99 -5.27
C ASP A 177 17.48 -13.89 -6.34
N ALA A 178 17.88 -14.99 -6.97
CA ALA A 178 18.97 -15.03 -7.96
C ALA A 178 18.58 -14.50 -9.36
N LEU A 179 17.31 -14.67 -9.75
CA LEU A 179 16.81 -14.36 -11.09
C LEU A 179 16.15 -12.99 -11.15
N LEU A 180 15.41 -12.59 -10.11
CA LEU A 180 14.56 -11.41 -10.13
C LEU A 180 15.16 -10.17 -9.45
N LEU A 181 16.10 -10.35 -8.52
CA LEU A 181 16.82 -9.23 -7.93
C LEU A 181 18.07 -8.86 -8.75
N PRO A 182 18.47 -7.58 -8.75
CA PRO A 182 19.76 -7.17 -9.30
C PRO A 182 20.92 -7.85 -8.58
N ILE A 183 21.95 -8.19 -9.33
CA ILE A 183 23.23 -8.62 -8.76
C ILE A 183 23.87 -7.40 -8.11
N VAL A 184 24.17 -7.50 -6.81
CA VAL A 184 24.93 -6.47 -6.11
C VAL A 184 26.40 -6.70 -6.46
N PRO A 185 27.08 -5.79 -7.18
CA PRO A 185 28.50 -5.95 -7.43
C PRO A 185 29.26 -5.95 -6.09
N PRO A 186 30.37 -6.68 -5.96
CA PRO A 186 31.23 -6.60 -4.78
C PRO A 186 31.80 -5.19 -4.70
N VAL A 187 31.15 -4.31 -3.94
CA VAL A 187 31.61 -2.93 -3.72
C VAL A 187 32.70 -2.97 -2.64
N ALA A 188 33.88 -2.44 -2.95
CA ALA A 188 34.90 -2.20 -1.94
C ALA A 188 34.29 -1.40 -0.78
N ALA A 189 34.44 -1.85 0.46
CA ALA A 189 33.87 -1.21 1.64
C ALA A 189 34.15 0.30 1.60
N ILE A 190 33.11 1.10 1.35
CA ILE A 190 33.22 2.55 1.37
C ILE A 190 33.55 2.93 2.81
N LYS A 191 34.82 3.28 3.05
CA LYS A 191 35.24 3.83 4.33
C LYS A 191 34.47 5.13 4.54
N HIS A 192 33.50 5.12 5.45
CA HIS A 192 32.91 6.36 5.94
C HIS A 192 34.05 7.22 6.49
N VAL A 193 34.37 8.32 5.80
CA VAL A 193 35.36 9.28 6.27
C VAL A 193 34.78 9.95 7.51
N LYS A 194 35.17 9.47 8.71
CA LYS A 194 34.85 10.14 9.98
C LYS A 194 35.46 11.55 9.93
N ARG A 195 34.63 12.57 9.75
CA ARG A 195 35.05 13.97 9.92
C ARG A 195 35.25 14.22 11.42
N PRO A 196 36.21 15.05 11.84
CA PRO A 196 36.27 15.46 13.24
C PRO A 196 34.99 16.19 13.64
N LEU A 197 34.52 15.96 14.87
CA LEU A 197 33.39 16.70 15.43
C LEU A 197 33.77 18.17 15.60
N ASN A 198 32.86 19.08 15.25
CA ASN A 198 33.04 20.50 15.55
C ASN A 198 32.69 20.82 17.02
N PRO A 199 33.02 22.02 17.54
CA PRO A 199 32.79 22.36 18.95
C PRO A 199 31.34 22.21 19.42
N LEU A 200 30.36 22.53 18.57
CA LEU A 200 28.93 22.40 18.91
C LEU A 200 28.49 20.94 18.98
N GLN A 201 29.02 20.09 18.08
CA GLN A 201 28.78 18.64 18.13
C GLN A 201 29.41 17.99 19.35
N ILE A 202 30.64 18.41 19.73
CA ILE A 202 31.31 17.94 20.95
C ILE A 202 30.49 18.33 22.18
N ALA A 203 30.11 19.60 22.30
CA ALA A 203 29.29 20.09 23.42
C ALA A 203 27.99 19.26 23.56
N ALA A 204 27.28 19.04 22.45
CA ALA A 204 26.06 18.26 22.43
C ALA A 204 26.27 16.77 22.80
N ALA A 205 27.33 16.14 22.31
CA ALA A 205 27.65 14.74 22.62
C ALA A 205 28.07 14.54 24.09
N THR A 206 28.72 15.54 24.69
CA THR A 206 29.19 15.49 26.09
C THR A 206 28.17 15.96 27.12
N HIS A 207 27.01 16.49 26.70
CA HIS A 207 25.98 17.03 27.60
C HIS A 207 25.48 16.00 28.62
N ASN A 208 25.24 16.38 29.89
CA ASN A 208 24.84 15.42 30.93
C ASN A 208 23.84 15.99 31.92
N GLY A 209 23.09 15.10 32.58
CA GLY A 209 22.16 15.47 33.65
C GLY A 209 20.83 15.90 33.08
N ASP A 210 20.67 17.17 32.75
CA ASP A 210 19.38 17.73 32.35
C ASP A 210 18.93 17.27 30.97
N ALA A 211 17.63 17.35 30.72
CA ALA A 211 17.05 17.05 29.42
C ALA A 211 17.69 17.91 28.34
N TYR A 212 18.03 17.32 27.19
CA TYR A 212 18.72 18.03 26.12
C TYR A 212 18.01 17.85 24.78
N LEU A 213 17.68 18.96 24.12
CA LEU A 213 17.20 18.97 22.76
C LEU A 213 18.28 19.57 21.85
N LEU A 214 18.81 18.74 20.96
CA LEU A 214 19.69 19.18 19.90
C LEU A 214 18.86 19.53 18.65
N GLU A 215 18.87 20.80 18.26
CA GLU A 215 18.34 21.25 16.99
C GLU A 215 19.38 21.04 15.88
N ALA A 216 19.09 20.11 14.97
CA ALA A 216 20.00 19.69 13.91
C ALA A 216 19.32 19.76 12.54
N GLY A 217 19.54 20.88 11.84
CA GLY A 217 19.02 21.09 10.49
C GLY A 217 19.58 20.11 9.45
N PRO A 218 19.09 20.16 8.19
CA PRO A 218 19.53 19.26 7.13
C PRO A 218 21.04 19.30 6.93
N GLY A 219 21.68 18.13 6.83
CA GLY A 219 23.11 18.02 6.53
C GLY A 219 24.05 18.53 7.62
N THR A 220 23.58 18.77 8.85
CA THR A 220 24.42 19.31 9.95
C THR A 220 25.25 18.27 10.71
N GLY A 221 25.09 16.99 10.39
CA GLY A 221 25.80 15.90 11.07
C GLY A 221 25.06 15.32 12.28
N LYS A 222 23.72 15.43 12.33
CA LYS A 222 22.85 14.84 13.37
C LYS A 222 23.26 13.44 13.81
N THR A 223 23.30 12.51 12.85
CA THR A 223 23.64 11.10 13.08
C THR A 223 25.02 10.94 13.68
N GLN A 224 26.00 11.70 13.19
CA GLN A 224 27.36 11.66 13.71
C GLN A 224 27.42 12.12 15.17
N THR A 225 26.67 13.17 15.53
CA THR A 225 26.59 13.67 16.90
C THR A 225 25.90 12.68 17.85
N LEU A 226 24.82 12.03 17.42
CA LEU A 226 24.14 11.00 18.21
C LEU A 226 25.05 9.79 18.46
N ILE A 227 25.82 9.36 17.45
CA ILE A 227 26.79 8.27 17.61
C ILE A 227 27.90 8.67 18.59
N ALA A 228 28.44 9.89 18.47
CA ALA A 228 29.43 10.42 19.40
C ALA A 228 28.88 10.52 20.84
N ARG A 229 27.58 10.79 21.00
CA ARG A 229 26.90 10.75 22.30
C ARG A 229 26.93 9.35 22.90
N VAL A 230 26.63 8.32 22.11
CA VAL A 230 26.73 6.92 22.56
C VAL A 230 28.17 6.58 22.94
N GLU A 231 29.15 6.91 22.10
CA GLU A 231 30.58 6.70 22.40
C GLU A 231 30.98 7.36 23.73
N ASN A 232 30.57 8.61 23.97
CA ASN A 232 30.88 9.31 25.21
C ASN A 232 30.26 8.64 26.46
N LEU A 233 29.05 8.11 26.37
CA LEU A 233 28.43 7.38 27.47
C LEU A 233 29.19 6.09 27.79
N LEU A 234 29.58 5.33 26.76
CA LEU A 234 30.34 4.10 26.91
C LEU A 234 31.74 4.35 27.48
N GLU A 235 32.43 5.38 27.02
CA GLU A 235 33.75 5.78 27.54
C GLU A 235 33.72 6.17 29.02
N ARG A 236 32.57 6.65 29.51
CA ARG A 236 32.34 6.98 30.92
C ARG A 236 31.91 5.77 31.76
N GLY A 237 31.89 4.57 31.20
CA GLY A 237 31.56 3.34 31.89
C GLY A 237 30.06 3.12 32.09
N VAL A 238 29.19 3.78 31.31
CA VAL A 238 27.75 3.47 31.31
C VAL A 238 27.57 2.07 30.71
N ASP A 239 26.89 1.19 31.46
CA ASP A 239 26.51 -0.12 30.97
C ASP A 239 25.61 0.03 29.72
N PRO A 240 25.97 -0.56 28.57
CA PRO A 240 25.19 -0.45 27.34
C PRO A 240 23.73 -0.89 27.51
N ARG A 241 23.45 -1.87 28.40
CA ARG A 241 22.08 -2.35 28.70
C ARG A 241 21.19 -1.27 29.30
N ARG A 242 21.78 -0.20 29.83
CA ARG A 242 21.07 0.95 30.41
C ARG A 242 20.85 2.10 29.43
N ILE A 243 21.17 1.91 28.15
CA ILE A 243 20.97 2.92 27.10
C ILE A 243 19.82 2.45 26.19
N LEU A 244 18.79 3.27 26.08
CA LEU A 244 17.65 3.11 25.19
C LEU A 244 17.76 4.10 24.04
N LEU A 245 17.88 3.61 22.80
CA LEU A 245 17.94 4.45 21.60
C LEU A 245 16.68 4.22 20.74
N LEU A 246 15.84 5.25 20.66
CA LEU A 246 14.57 5.24 19.93
C LEU A 246 14.67 6.09 18.66
N THR A 247 14.17 5.55 17.56
CA THR A 247 14.11 6.23 16.25
C THR A 247 12.69 6.20 15.69
N PHE A 248 12.43 7.03 14.68
CA PHE A 248 11.12 7.08 14.01
C PHE A 248 10.88 5.93 13.02
N SER A 249 11.93 5.29 12.47
CA SER A 249 11.78 4.26 11.43
C SER A 249 12.75 3.10 11.59
N ASN A 250 12.35 1.89 11.18
CA ASN A 250 13.20 0.69 11.25
C ASN A 250 14.51 0.89 10.45
N LYS A 251 14.46 1.62 9.33
CA LYS A 251 15.67 1.94 8.55
C LYS A 251 16.67 2.77 9.37
N ALA A 252 16.19 3.79 10.09
CA ALA A 252 17.04 4.62 10.95
C ALA A 252 17.60 3.81 12.13
N ALA A 253 16.78 2.97 12.77
CA ALA A 253 17.24 2.06 13.82
C ALA A 253 18.30 1.07 13.32
N GLY A 254 18.08 0.47 12.15
CA GLY A 254 19.03 -0.39 11.44
C GLY A 254 20.37 0.29 11.22
N GLU A 255 20.33 1.47 10.58
CA GLU A 255 21.53 2.26 10.31
C GLU A 255 22.26 2.69 11.60
N MET A 256 21.53 3.07 12.65
CA MET A 256 22.15 3.41 13.94
C MET A 256 22.84 2.20 14.56
N ALA A 257 22.16 1.04 14.58
CA ALA A 257 22.72 -0.19 15.11
C ALA A 257 24.01 -0.59 14.37
N ASP A 258 23.99 -0.57 13.04
CA ASP A 258 25.14 -0.93 12.21
C ASP A 258 26.33 0.03 12.42
N ARG A 259 26.06 1.34 12.50
CA ARG A 259 27.11 2.35 12.73
C ARG A 259 27.75 2.24 14.10
N ILE A 260 26.96 1.95 15.15
CA ILE A 260 27.50 1.71 16.49
C ILE A 260 28.27 0.37 16.51
N ALA A 261 27.74 -0.68 15.88
CA ALA A 261 28.36 -1.99 15.82
C ALA A 261 29.73 -1.99 15.12
N CYS A 262 29.89 -1.17 14.08
CA CYS A 262 31.19 -0.97 13.40
C CYS A 262 32.32 -0.52 14.33
N MET A 263 32.00 0.05 15.50
CA MET A 263 32.96 0.68 16.41
C MET A 263 32.98 0.03 17.78
N ARG A 264 31.80 -0.41 18.27
CA ARG A 264 31.57 -1.03 19.58
C ARG A 264 30.57 -2.19 19.43
N PRO A 265 30.99 -3.34 18.87
CA PRO A 265 30.08 -4.45 18.56
C PRO A 265 29.38 -4.99 19.81
N GLU A 266 30.10 -5.24 20.91
CA GLU A 266 29.51 -5.73 22.16
C GLU A 266 28.45 -4.78 22.73
N ALA A 267 28.76 -3.48 22.76
CA ALA A 267 27.81 -2.46 23.24
C ALA A 267 26.55 -2.40 22.35
N ALA A 268 26.71 -2.45 21.02
CA ALA A 268 25.58 -2.45 20.10
C ALA A 268 24.66 -3.68 20.26
N ALA A 269 25.19 -4.84 20.67
CA ALA A 269 24.37 -6.01 21.02
C ALA A 269 23.59 -5.82 22.32
N ALA A 270 24.23 -5.21 23.31
CA ALA A 270 23.69 -5.08 24.64
C ALA A 270 22.68 -3.93 24.79
N MET A 271 22.79 -2.90 23.94
CA MET A 271 21.86 -1.75 23.91
C MET A 271 20.50 -2.13 23.33
N TRP A 272 19.45 -1.46 23.80
CA TRP A 272 18.15 -1.49 23.14
C TRP A 272 18.12 -0.39 22.07
N ILE A 273 18.04 -0.78 20.79
CA ILE A 273 18.02 0.12 19.63
C ILE A 273 16.84 -0.28 18.74
N GLY A 274 15.91 0.64 18.49
CA GLY A 274 14.71 0.33 17.71
C GLY A 274 13.78 1.52 17.52
N THR A 275 12.54 1.24 17.15
CA THR A 275 11.47 2.25 17.05
C THR A 275 10.59 2.28 18.30
N PHE A 276 9.83 3.35 18.51
CA PHE A 276 8.82 3.42 19.57
C PHE A 276 7.83 2.25 19.55
N HIS A 277 7.40 1.84 18.35
CA HIS A 277 6.46 0.73 18.16
C HIS A 277 7.10 -0.62 18.50
N ALA A 278 8.36 -0.85 18.12
CA ALA A 278 9.09 -2.06 18.49
C ALA A 278 9.34 -2.14 20.00
N PHE A 279 9.67 -1.01 20.63
CA PHE A 279 9.84 -0.93 22.10
C PHE A 279 8.54 -1.22 22.83
N GLY A 280 7.45 -0.65 22.35
CA GLY A 280 6.17 -0.87 22.95
C GLY A 280 5.65 -2.30 22.74
N LEU A 281 5.90 -2.94 21.59
CA LEU A 281 5.65 -4.38 21.42
C LEU A 281 6.45 -5.24 22.40
N ASP A 282 7.72 -4.89 22.64
CA ASP A 282 8.58 -5.56 23.62
C ASP A 282 8.03 -5.41 25.04
N ILE A 283 7.57 -4.22 25.44
CA ILE A 283 6.85 -4.01 26.72
C ILE A 283 5.58 -4.86 26.78
N ILE A 284 4.75 -4.84 25.73
CA ILE A 284 3.51 -5.62 25.68
C ILE A 284 3.78 -7.11 25.87
N ARG A 285 4.80 -7.65 25.20
CA ARG A 285 5.16 -9.08 25.32
C ARG A 285 5.74 -9.42 26.70
N ARG A 286 6.51 -8.52 27.32
CA ARG A 286 7.09 -8.72 28.65
C ARG A 286 6.03 -8.71 29.76
N PHE A 287 5.06 -7.81 29.66
CA PHE A 287 4.02 -7.58 30.67
C PHE A 287 2.62 -7.93 30.14
N HIS A 288 2.55 -9.03 29.38
CA HIS A 288 1.33 -9.41 28.68
C HIS A 288 0.20 -9.78 29.66
N GLU A 289 0.55 -10.33 30.83
CA GLU A 289 -0.42 -10.73 31.86
C GLU A 289 -1.11 -9.50 32.46
N GLU A 290 -0.35 -8.45 32.77
CA GLU A 290 -0.85 -7.19 33.33
C GLU A 290 -1.71 -6.41 32.33
N ILE A 291 -1.45 -6.57 31.04
CA ILE A 291 -2.25 -5.98 29.95
C ILE A 291 -3.47 -6.86 29.60
N GLY A 292 -3.50 -8.12 30.03
CA GLY A 292 -4.58 -9.06 29.71
C GLY A 292 -4.50 -9.65 28.29
N LEU A 293 -3.30 -9.78 27.73
CA LEU A 293 -3.04 -10.31 26.39
C LEU A 293 -2.29 -11.65 26.45
N SER A 294 -2.33 -12.38 25.33
CA SER A 294 -1.46 -13.54 25.14
C SER A 294 0.01 -13.11 25.03
N LYS A 295 0.95 -13.98 25.40
CA LYS A 295 2.40 -13.75 25.31
C LYS A 295 2.89 -13.29 23.94
N ASP A 296 2.27 -13.77 22.87
CA ASP A 296 2.56 -13.33 21.50
C ASP A 296 1.26 -12.86 20.82
N PRO A 297 0.81 -11.62 21.10
CA PRO A 297 -0.43 -11.10 20.54
C PRO A 297 -0.28 -10.85 19.05
N ARG A 298 -1.34 -11.15 18.29
CA ARG A 298 -1.34 -10.96 16.84
C ARG A 298 -1.54 -9.48 16.49
N LEU A 299 -0.68 -8.93 15.63
CA LEU A 299 -0.86 -7.58 15.09
C LEU A 299 -1.79 -7.59 13.88
N LEU A 300 -2.91 -6.87 13.98
CA LEU A 300 -3.87 -6.67 12.89
C LEU A 300 -3.35 -5.62 11.90
N ASP A 301 -3.39 -5.96 10.61
CA ASP A 301 -3.28 -4.95 9.57
C ASP A 301 -4.61 -4.20 9.38
N ARG A 302 -4.56 -3.06 8.68
CA ARG A 302 -5.75 -2.21 8.48
C ARG A 302 -6.83 -2.92 7.67
N THR A 303 -6.47 -3.85 6.77
CA THR A 303 -7.45 -4.60 5.99
C THR A 303 -8.20 -5.62 6.84
N GLU A 304 -7.51 -6.26 7.78
CA GLU A 304 -8.11 -7.17 8.75
C GLU A 304 -9.02 -6.41 9.73
N ALA A 305 -8.58 -5.25 10.22
CA ALA A 305 -9.41 -4.40 11.07
C ALA A 305 -10.71 -3.96 10.36
N VAL A 306 -10.62 -3.62 9.07
CA VAL A 306 -11.80 -3.31 8.25
C VAL A 306 -12.70 -4.52 8.07
N GLU A 307 -12.14 -5.70 7.78
CA GLU A 307 -12.91 -6.94 7.63
C GLU A 307 -13.68 -7.29 8.91
N LEU A 308 -13.04 -7.24 10.07
CA LEU A 308 -13.67 -7.50 11.36
C LEU A 308 -14.80 -6.51 11.65
N LEU A 309 -14.60 -5.23 11.34
CA LEU A 309 -15.63 -4.21 11.53
C LEU A 309 -16.75 -4.29 10.49
N GLU A 310 -16.48 -4.73 9.25
CA GLU A 310 -17.52 -4.89 8.21
C GLU A 310 -18.62 -5.85 8.65
N GLU A 311 -18.27 -6.90 9.40
CA GLU A 311 -19.21 -7.87 9.96
C GLU A 311 -20.08 -7.25 11.07
N GLU A 312 -19.48 -6.46 11.97
CA GLU A 312 -20.16 -5.84 13.13
C GLU A 312 -20.90 -4.54 12.81
N PHE A 313 -20.49 -3.81 11.76
CA PHE A 313 -21.03 -2.50 11.38
C PHE A 313 -22.57 -2.43 11.32
N PRO A 314 -23.29 -3.43 10.76
CA PRO A 314 -24.75 -3.42 10.72
C PRO A 314 -25.38 -3.39 12.11
N ARG A 315 -24.81 -4.12 13.09
CA ARG A 315 -25.38 -4.26 14.44
C ARG A 315 -25.32 -2.98 15.25
N LEU A 316 -24.35 -2.10 14.97
CA LEU A 316 -24.13 -0.87 15.71
C LEU A 316 -25.25 0.17 15.52
N GLY A 317 -26.17 -0.04 14.58
CA GLY A 317 -27.36 0.81 14.45
C GLY A 317 -27.04 2.28 14.14
N LEU A 318 -25.90 2.53 13.49
CA LEU A 318 -25.43 3.87 13.14
C LEU A 318 -26.50 4.63 12.32
N LYS A 319 -26.56 5.94 12.48
CA LYS A 319 -27.48 6.84 11.77
C LYS A 319 -26.73 7.69 10.75
N HIS A 320 -25.63 8.32 11.15
CA HIS A 320 -24.88 9.28 10.33
C HIS A 320 -23.84 8.60 9.42
N TYR A 321 -23.19 7.55 9.92
CA TYR A 321 -22.17 6.78 9.18
C TYR A 321 -22.71 5.50 8.53
N ARG A 322 -24.03 5.30 8.57
CA ARG A 322 -24.69 4.15 7.97
C ARG A 322 -24.57 4.17 6.46
N ASN A 323 -23.88 3.18 5.90
CA ASN A 323 -23.80 2.96 4.46
C ASN A 323 -24.30 1.57 4.12
N LEU A 324 -25.46 1.54 3.45
CA LEU A 324 -26.21 0.32 3.14
C LEU A 324 -25.70 -0.42 1.90
N TYR A 325 -24.64 0.08 1.26
CA TYR A 325 -24.06 -0.55 0.08
C TYR A 325 -22.66 -1.09 0.34
N ASP A 326 -21.80 -0.25 0.94
CA ASP A 326 -20.37 -0.52 1.07
C ASP A 326 -19.75 0.33 2.20
N PRO A 327 -19.67 -0.20 3.44
CA PRO A 327 -19.15 0.55 4.58
C PRO A 327 -17.61 0.63 4.61
N THR A 328 -16.88 -0.10 3.74
CA THR A 328 -15.41 -0.23 3.78
C THR A 328 -14.72 1.13 3.96
N ARG A 329 -15.11 2.14 3.16
CA ARG A 329 -14.48 3.47 3.21
C ARG A 329 -14.80 4.22 4.50
N ILE A 330 -16.02 4.11 5.01
CA ILE A 330 -16.39 4.81 6.25
C ILE A 330 -15.67 4.18 7.44
N ILE A 331 -15.58 2.85 7.47
CA ILE A 331 -14.81 2.12 8.49
C ILE A 331 -13.34 2.56 8.47
N VAL A 332 -12.73 2.72 7.30
CA VAL A 332 -11.35 3.22 7.15
C VAL A 332 -11.15 4.60 7.77
N GLU A 333 -12.12 5.51 7.63
CA GLU A 333 -12.08 6.86 8.21
C GLU A 333 -12.29 6.82 9.74
N ILE A 334 -13.19 5.98 10.22
CA ILE A 334 -13.41 5.78 11.66
C ILE A 334 -12.17 5.17 12.32
N LEU A 335 -11.55 4.16 11.71
CA LEU A 335 -10.28 3.59 12.18
C LEU A 335 -9.15 4.63 12.18
N ALA A 336 -9.15 5.59 11.26
CA ALA A 336 -8.19 6.69 11.28
C ALA A 336 -8.43 7.63 12.48
N ALA A 337 -9.69 7.93 12.81
CA ALA A 337 -10.04 8.71 14.00
C ALA A 337 -9.67 7.97 15.29
N ILE A 338 -9.89 6.66 15.35
CA ILE A 338 -9.47 5.78 16.46
C ILE A 338 -7.95 5.80 16.62
N SER A 339 -7.21 5.60 15.52
CA SER A 339 -5.74 5.68 15.54
C SER A 339 -5.26 7.03 16.04
N ARG A 340 -5.92 8.13 15.63
CA ARG A 340 -5.59 9.48 16.10
C ARG A 340 -5.90 9.66 17.60
N ALA A 341 -6.95 9.05 18.13
CA ALA A 341 -7.23 9.05 19.56
C ALA A 341 -6.12 8.32 20.35
N LYS A 342 -5.64 7.18 19.84
CA LYS A 342 -4.53 6.43 20.44
C LYS A 342 -3.20 7.18 20.39
N ASP A 343 -2.96 7.97 19.35
CA ASP A 343 -1.80 8.87 19.28
C ASP A 343 -1.78 9.92 20.41
N GLU A 344 -2.94 10.21 21.01
CA GLU A 344 -3.11 11.11 22.18
C GLU A 344 -3.31 10.33 23.49
N VAL A 345 -3.30 8.98 23.44
CA VAL A 345 -3.60 8.06 24.56
C VAL A 345 -5.01 8.30 25.13
N ILE A 346 -5.97 8.44 24.21
CA ILE A 346 -7.40 8.55 24.50
C ILE A 346 -8.07 7.21 24.17
N ASP A 347 -8.61 6.56 25.20
CA ASP A 347 -9.39 5.33 25.07
C ASP A 347 -10.84 5.59 24.62
N ALA A 348 -11.60 4.52 24.40
CA ALA A 348 -12.98 4.60 23.94
C ALA A 348 -13.91 5.30 24.96
N GLU A 349 -13.66 5.14 26.27
CA GLU A 349 -14.48 5.75 27.32
C GLU A 349 -14.28 7.27 27.36
N MET A 350 -13.03 7.72 27.35
CA MET A 350 -12.70 9.14 27.34
C MET A 350 -13.16 9.79 26.04
N TYR A 351 -13.00 9.12 24.89
CA TYR A 351 -13.54 9.61 23.62
C TYR A 351 -15.05 9.85 23.71
N ALA A 352 -15.80 8.88 24.26
CA ALA A 352 -17.24 9.01 24.50
C ALA A 352 -17.58 10.15 25.46
N LYS A 353 -16.77 10.36 26.51
CA LYS A 353 -16.97 11.46 27.45
C LYS A 353 -16.81 12.83 26.77
N LEU A 354 -15.79 12.99 25.92
CA LEU A 354 -15.56 14.22 25.17
C LEU A 354 -16.70 14.49 24.17
N SER A 355 -17.16 13.47 23.44
CA SER A 355 -18.29 13.61 22.51
C SER A 355 -19.60 13.99 23.22
N ARG A 356 -19.90 13.41 24.41
CA ARG A 356 -21.06 13.82 25.22
C ARG A 356 -20.94 15.25 25.72
N SER A 357 -19.73 15.68 26.08
CA SER A 357 -19.48 17.07 26.48
C SER A 357 -19.80 18.04 25.33
N MET A 358 -19.36 17.73 24.11
CA MET A 358 -19.71 18.53 22.93
C MET A 358 -21.22 18.54 22.68
N LEU A 359 -21.90 17.39 22.81
CA LEU A 359 -23.35 17.32 22.66
C LEU A 359 -24.08 18.21 23.68
N SER A 360 -23.58 18.27 24.92
CA SER A 360 -24.15 19.11 25.97
C SER A 360 -23.94 20.62 25.74
N LYS A 361 -22.88 20.99 25.01
CA LYS A 361 -22.54 22.37 24.65
C LYS A 361 -23.14 22.82 23.31
N ALA A 362 -23.69 21.90 22.52
CA ALA A 362 -24.20 22.18 21.18
C ALA A 362 -25.34 23.22 21.21
N ILE A 363 -25.15 24.32 20.49
CA ILE A 363 -26.11 25.44 20.47
C ILE A 363 -27.05 25.30 19.26
N ASP A 364 -26.53 24.87 18.11
CA ASP A 364 -27.28 24.74 16.87
C ASP A 364 -27.42 23.28 16.38
N SER A 365 -28.16 23.10 15.28
CA SER A 365 -28.41 21.78 14.70
C SER A 365 -27.15 21.15 14.09
N ASN A 366 -26.21 21.95 13.58
CA ASN A 366 -24.98 21.45 12.97
C ASN A 366 -24.02 20.95 14.04
N ASP A 367 -23.87 21.69 15.13
CA ASP A 367 -23.08 21.30 16.31
C ASP A 367 -23.61 20.00 16.90
N ARG A 368 -24.94 19.88 17.00
CA ARG A 368 -25.60 18.66 17.46
C ARG A 368 -25.33 17.47 16.54
N ILE A 369 -25.44 17.65 15.22
CA ILE A 369 -25.13 16.58 14.24
C ILE A 369 -23.65 16.18 14.30
N ALA A 370 -22.75 17.15 14.46
CA ALA A 370 -21.32 16.89 14.61
C ALA A 370 -21.04 16.06 15.89
N ALA A 371 -21.64 16.43 17.01
CA ALA A 371 -21.50 15.67 18.26
C ALA A 371 -22.14 14.27 18.18
N GLU A 372 -23.32 14.12 17.57
CA GLU A 372 -23.95 12.81 17.33
C GLU A 372 -23.07 11.90 16.45
N ARG A 373 -22.35 12.47 15.46
CA ARG A 373 -21.36 11.71 14.67
C ARG A 373 -20.19 11.24 15.53
N LEU A 374 -19.71 12.06 16.46
CA LEU A 374 -18.61 11.66 17.36
C LEU A 374 -19.05 10.56 18.32
N GLU A 375 -20.30 10.59 18.82
CA GLU A 375 -20.86 9.46 19.60
C GLU A 375 -20.89 8.15 18.79
N GLU A 376 -21.21 8.20 17.50
CA GLU A 376 -21.13 7.02 16.63
C GLU A 376 -19.71 6.50 16.47
N VAL A 377 -18.71 7.40 16.35
CA VAL A 377 -17.29 7.00 16.33
C VAL A 377 -16.90 6.34 17.66
N ALA A 378 -17.33 6.89 18.80
CA ALA A 378 -17.08 6.33 20.12
C ALA A 378 -17.68 4.92 20.27
N MET A 379 -18.89 4.72 19.77
CA MET A 379 -19.57 3.43 19.77
C MET A 379 -18.82 2.38 18.94
N VAL A 380 -18.35 2.76 17.75
CA VAL A 380 -17.53 1.88 16.90
C VAL A 380 -16.18 1.60 17.56
N TYR A 381 -15.57 2.59 18.21
CA TYR A 381 -14.30 2.41 18.93
C TYR A 381 -14.45 1.38 20.06
N ALA A 382 -15.48 1.50 20.90
CA ALA A 382 -15.74 0.53 21.97
C ALA A 382 -15.98 -0.89 21.42
N ALA A 383 -16.75 -1.02 20.33
CA ALA A 383 -16.98 -2.32 19.69
C ALA A 383 -15.68 -2.90 19.12
N TYR A 384 -14.85 -2.07 18.49
CA TYR A 384 -13.57 -2.47 17.92
C TYR A 384 -12.59 -2.99 18.98
N GLU A 385 -12.47 -2.32 20.13
CA GLU A 385 -11.64 -2.79 21.25
C GLU A 385 -12.13 -4.14 21.79
N GLN A 386 -13.45 -4.35 21.89
CA GLN A 386 -13.99 -5.65 22.32
C GLN A 386 -13.68 -6.77 21.33
N ILE A 387 -13.79 -6.51 20.03
CA ILE A 387 -13.47 -7.48 18.98
C ILE A 387 -11.99 -7.88 19.06
N LYS A 388 -11.10 -6.90 19.20
CA LYS A 388 -9.66 -7.14 19.36
C LYS A 388 -9.34 -7.96 20.60
N CYS A 389 -9.95 -7.63 21.74
CA CYS A 389 -9.80 -8.35 22.99
C CYS A 389 -10.23 -9.83 22.82
N ASN A 390 -11.41 -10.07 22.26
CA ASN A 390 -11.92 -11.43 22.01
C ASN A 390 -11.04 -12.23 21.02
N ALA A 391 -10.38 -11.54 20.09
CA ALA A 391 -9.49 -12.15 19.11
C ALA A 391 -8.02 -12.26 19.60
N HIS A 392 -7.70 -11.82 20.82
CA HIS A 392 -6.33 -11.70 21.34
C HIS A 392 -5.37 -10.96 20.37
N CYS A 393 -5.88 -9.87 19.81
CA CYS A 393 -5.19 -9.09 18.80
C CYS A 393 -4.92 -7.65 19.27
N ILE A 394 -3.90 -7.04 18.70
CA ILE A 394 -3.58 -5.62 18.86
C ILE A 394 -3.49 -4.94 17.49
N ASP A 395 -3.62 -3.63 17.46
CA ASP A 395 -3.36 -2.81 16.27
C ASP A 395 -2.11 -1.94 16.44
N PHE A 396 -1.77 -1.19 15.39
CA PHE A 396 -0.54 -0.38 15.38
C PHE A 396 -0.54 0.76 16.42
N GLY A 397 -1.70 1.33 16.75
CA GLY A 397 -1.81 2.39 17.75
C GLY A 397 -1.65 1.87 19.18
N ASP A 398 -2.09 0.63 19.43
CA ASP A 398 -1.92 -0.05 20.73
C ASP A 398 -0.45 -0.21 21.11
N LEU A 399 0.44 -0.32 20.12
CA LEU A 399 1.87 -0.54 20.34
C LEU A 399 2.51 0.56 21.18
N VAL A 400 1.97 1.79 21.20
CA VAL A 400 2.48 2.85 22.08
C VAL A 400 1.46 3.22 23.15
N CYS A 401 0.16 3.24 22.82
CA CYS A 401 -0.90 3.56 23.77
C CYS A 401 -0.94 2.56 24.95
N LEU A 402 -0.88 1.26 24.65
CA LEU A 402 -0.71 0.10 25.55
C LEU A 402 0.29 0.35 26.68
N PRO A 403 1.58 0.44 26.31
CA PRO A 403 2.67 0.72 27.24
C PRO A 403 2.47 1.97 28.07
N VAL A 404 2.01 3.08 27.47
CA VAL A 404 1.82 4.33 28.23
C VAL A 404 0.79 4.14 29.34
N GLN A 405 -0.37 3.55 29.02
CA GLN A 405 -1.41 3.27 30.01
C GLN A 405 -0.89 2.35 31.11
N LEU A 406 -0.13 1.30 30.76
CA LEU A 406 0.49 0.41 31.74
C LEU A 406 1.42 1.17 32.70
N LEU A 407 2.32 2.02 32.18
CA LEU A 407 3.31 2.71 33.02
C LEU A 407 2.71 3.86 33.85
N GLU A 408 1.61 4.45 33.40
CA GLU A 408 0.88 5.47 34.16
C GLU A 408 0.02 4.87 35.29
N ILE A 409 -0.44 3.63 35.13
CA ILE A 409 -1.24 2.92 36.14
C ILE A 409 -0.35 2.13 37.11
N ASN A 410 0.67 1.42 36.60
CA ASN A 410 1.51 0.53 37.39
C ASN A 410 2.89 1.17 37.67
N VAL A 411 3.01 1.75 38.87
CA VAL A 411 4.22 2.44 39.34
C VAL A 411 5.41 1.49 39.50
N GLU A 412 5.19 0.22 39.83
CA GLU A 412 6.26 -0.77 40.04
C GLU A 412 6.94 -1.13 38.72
N ILE A 413 6.14 -1.45 37.68
CA ILE A 413 6.66 -1.72 36.33
C ILE A 413 7.35 -0.48 35.75
N CYS A 414 6.75 0.69 35.97
CA CYS A 414 7.37 1.96 35.58
C CYS A 414 8.75 2.12 36.22
N SER A 415 8.85 1.95 37.54
CA SER A 415 10.11 2.05 38.28
C SER A 415 11.16 1.05 37.77
N LEU A 416 10.76 -0.19 37.50
CA LEU A 416 11.63 -1.22 36.93
C LEU A 416 12.23 -0.78 35.58
N LEU A 417 11.41 -0.28 34.66
CA LEU A 417 11.89 0.21 33.36
C LEU A 417 12.74 1.50 33.50
N GLN A 418 12.40 2.35 34.47
CA GLN A 418 13.17 3.55 34.76
C GLN A 418 14.58 3.21 35.27
N GLU A 419 14.71 2.19 36.12
CA GLU A 419 15.98 1.67 36.63
C GLU A 419 16.76 0.89 35.57
N GLN A 420 16.06 0.23 34.63
CA GLN A 420 16.70 -0.43 33.50
C GLN A 420 17.36 0.61 32.57
N TYR A 421 16.60 1.60 32.09
CA TYR A 421 17.05 2.46 30.98
C TYR A 421 17.55 3.84 31.40
N HIS A 422 18.68 3.91 32.12
CA HIS A 422 19.29 5.15 32.65
C HIS A 422 19.39 6.31 31.67
N HIS A 423 19.75 6.03 30.41
CA HIS A 423 19.89 7.03 29.36
C HIS A 423 18.91 6.74 28.22
N VAL A 424 18.11 7.74 27.85
CA VAL A 424 17.16 7.64 26.74
C VAL A 424 17.57 8.62 25.65
N LEU A 425 17.86 8.08 24.46
CA LEU A 425 18.29 8.81 23.27
C LEU A 425 17.19 8.72 22.21
N VAL A 426 16.76 9.86 21.66
CA VAL A 426 15.69 9.90 20.67
C VAL A 426 16.14 10.63 19.41
N ASP A 427 16.04 9.96 18.26
CA ASP A 427 16.23 10.57 16.94
C ASP A 427 14.90 10.98 16.31
N GLU A 428 14.93 12.01 15.45
CA GLU A 428 13.77 12.59 14.75
C GLU A 428 12.63 13.02 15.70
N TYR A 429 12.96 13.69 16.81
CA TYR A 429 11.99 14.09 17.84
C TYR A 429 10.80 14.91 17.30
N GLN A 430 10.97 15.64 16.19
CA GLN A 430 9.89 16.39 15.54
C GLN A 430 8.77 15.51 14.92
N ASP A 431 9.04 14.23 14.68
CA ASP A 431 8.09 13.29 14.05
C ASP A 431 7.39 12.40 15.07
N VAL A 432 7.70 12.57 16.35
CA VAL A 432 7.15 11.78 17.44
C VAL A 432 5.73 12.27 17.76
N ASN A 433 4.78 11.35 17.95
CA ASN A 433 3.40 11.64 18.35
C ASN A 433 3.29 11.88 19.88
N ARG A 434 2.11 12.27 20.37
CA ARG A 434 1.96 12.64 21.78
C ARG A 434 2.08 11.43 22.72
N SER A 435 1.56 10.28 22.34
CA SER A 435 1.69 9.02 23.08
C SER A 435 3.14 8.63 23.31
N SER A 436 3.99 8.79 22.30
CA SER A 436 5.42 8.55 22.44
C SER A 436 6.10 9.56 23.37
N VAL A 437 5.70 10.84 23.38
CA VAL A 437 6.20 11.79 24.38
C VAL A 437 5.73 11.44 25.78
N ARG A 438 4.48 11.01 25.96
CA ARG A 438 3.98 10.50 27.26
C ARG A 438 4.76 9.28 27.73
N LEU A 439 5.14 8.38 26.81
CA LEU A 439 6.02 7.25 27.13
C LEU A 439 7.39 7.73 27.62
N LEU A 440 7.99 8.72 26.95
CA LEU A 440 9.25 9.33 27.40
C LEU A 440 9.08 10.03 28.75
N THR A 441 7.94 10.67 29.02
CA THR A 441 7.65 11.29 30.32
C THR A 441 7.48 10.24 31.42
N ALA A 442 6.80 9.13 31.14
CA ALA A 442 6.69 8.02 32.08
C ALA A 442 8.07 7.42 32.39
N LEU A 443 8.93 7.25 31.38
CA LEU A 443 10.29 6.77 31.59
C LEU A 443 11.20 7.81 32.25
N ARG A 444 11.07 9.10 31.92
CA ARG A 444 11.98 10.16 32.37
C ARG A 444 11.18 11.39 32.80
N PRO A 445 10.47 11.35 33.95
CA PRO A 445 9.54 12.41 34.33
C PRO A 445 10.18 13.80 34.44
N ASN A 446 11.41 13.86 34.96
CA ASN A 446 12.18 15.11 35.08
C ASN A 446 13.12 15.34 33.89
N GLY A 447 13.05 14.50 32.86
CA GLY A 447 13.93 14.54 31.68
C GLY A 447 15.41 14.29 31.96
N ARG A 448 15.78 13.87 33.17
CA ARG A 448 17.16 13.56 33.52
C ARG A 448 17.71 12.48 32.60
N ASN A 449 18.86 12.70 31.98
CA ASN A 449 19.49 11.82 30.99
C ASN A 449 18.66 11.56 29.72
N LEU A 450 17.63 12.37 29.46
CA LEU A 450 16.94 12.37 28.18
C LEU A 450 17.71 13.25 27.19
N TRP A 451 18.09 12.69 26.06
CA TRP A 451 18.75 13.41 24.97
C TRP A 451 17.97 13.17 23.69
N VAL A 452 17.45 14.23 23.10
CA VAL A 452 16.63 14.16 21.90
C VAL A 452 17.23 15.03 20.81
N VAL A 453 17.08 14.63 19.56
CA VAL A 453 17.55 15.40 18.41
C VAL A 453 16.49 15.49 17.33
N GLY A 454 16.37 16.66 16.71
CA GLY A 454 15.37 16.90 15.68
C GLY A 454 15.46 18.27 15.03
N ASP A 455 14.56 18.51 14.08
CA ASP A 455 14.40 19.80 13.40
C ASP A 455 12.92 20.04 13.10
N ILE A 456 12.34 21.05 13.74
CA ILE A 456 10.91 21.39 13.62
C ILE A 456 10.50 21.67 12.17
N LYS A 457 11.43 22.22 11.36
CA LYS A 457 11.20 22.54 9.93
C LYS A 457 11.11 21.30 9.05
N GLN A 458 11.44 20.12 9.58
CA GLN A 458 11.32 18.84 8.88
C GLN A 458 10.11 18.02 9.35
N SER A 459 9.24 18.54 10.22
CA SER A 459 8.04 17.82 10.67
C SER A 459 7.02 17.68 9.53
N ILE A 460 6.96 16.49 8.94
CA ILE A 460 6.13 16.18 7.74
C ILE A 460 5.26 14.92 7.90
N TYR A 461 5.15 14.39 9.12
CA TYR A 461 4.38 13.17 9.42
C TYR A 461 3.12 13.48 10.25
N ARG A 462 2.51 14.65 10.09
CA ARG A 462 1.35 15.07 10.90
C ARG A 462 0.14 14.15 10.67
N PHE A 463 0.02 13.62 9.46
CA PHE A 463 -0.97 12.59 9.13
C PHE A 463 -0.79 11.25 9.88
N ARG A 464 0.37 11.01 10.51
CA ARG A 464 0.65 9.90 11.45
C ARG A 464 0.66 10.36 12.91
N GLY A 465 0.10 11.53 13.18
CA GLY A 465 -0.03 12.09 14.50
C GLY A 465 1.20 12.78 15.08
N ALA A 466 2.29 12.91 14.30
CA ALA A 466 3.44 13.73 14.67
C ALA A 466 3.02 15.18 14.95
N SER A 467 3.67 15.82 15.93
CA SER A 467 3.36 17.20 16.29
C SER A 467 4.61 18.01 16.58
N SER A 468 4.84 19.05 15.76
CA SER A 468 5.87 20.07 15.99
C SER A 468 5.71 20.77 17.35
N PHE A 469 4.47 20.78 17.88
CA PHE A 469 4.13 21.25 19.23
C PHE A 469 5.01 20.61 20.32
N ASN A 470 5.43 19.36 20.14
CA ASN A 470 6.29 18.65 21.09
C ASN A 470 7.67 19.33 21.25
N MET A 471 8.22 19.91 20.17
CA MET A 471 9.49 20.64 20.24
C MET A 471 9.36 22.00 20.93
N THR A 472 8.21 22.67 20.75
CA THR A 472 7.92 23.96 21.37
C THR A 472 7.75 23.84 22.88
N ARG A 473 7.18 22.72 23.35
CA ARG A 473 6.97 22.41 24.77
C ARG A 473 8.21 21.94 25.51
N PHE A 474 9.17 21.36 24.78
CA PHE A 474 10.42 20.89 25.35
C PHE A 474 11.16 22.02 26.07
N GLY A 475 11.51 21.79 27.34
CA GLY A 475 12.17 22.77 28.21
C GLY A 475 11.21 23.79 28.85
N LYS A 476 9.91 23.73 28.53
CA LYS A 476 8.84 24.56 29.11
C LYS A 476 7.88 23.69 29.91
N GLN A 477 6.87 23.13 29.26
CA GLN A 477 5.87 22.26 29.88
C GLN A 477 6.35 20.82 29.95
N ASP A 478 6.95 20.33 28.86
CA ASP A 478 7.52 18.98 28.81
C ASP A 478 9.01 19.07 29.20
N PHE A 479 9.44 18.27 30.16
CA PHE A 479 10.81 18.24 30.70
C PHE A 479 11.32 19.64 31.08
N ALA A 480 10.68 20.25 32.09
CA ALA A 480 11.05 21.58 32.59
C ALA A 480 12.55 21.67 32.90
N ASN A 481 13.16 22.83 32.58
CA ASN A 481 14.61 23.10 32.63
C ASN A 481 15.45 22.40 31.56
N GLY A 482 14.82 21.78 30.56
CA GLY A 482 15.53 21.22 29.40
C GLY A 482 16.38 22.27 28.65
N ILE A 483 17.60 21.88 28.29
CA ILE A 483 18.56 22.72 27.58
C ILE A 483 18.45 22.49 26.07
N LYS A 484 18.50 23.57 25.30
CA LYS A 484 18.50 23.51 23.82
C LYS A 484 19.89 23.84 23.29
N GLY A 485 20.41 22.96 22.43
CA GLY A 485 21.61 23.22 21.62
C GLY A 485 21.27 23.24 20.14
N ARG A 486 22.13 23.83 19.31
CA ARG A 486 21.87 23.93 17.88
C ARG A 486 23.12 23.79 17.02
N LEU A 487 23.02 23.03 15.94
CA LEU A 487 24.07 22.91 14.92
C LEU A 487 23.87 23.92 13.79
N LYS A 488 24.94 24.61 13.38
CA LYS A 488 24.90 25.68 12.36
C LYS A 488 25.59 25.34 11.04
N ARG A 489 26.49 24.36 11.00
CA ARG A 489 27.31 24.06 9.81
C ARG A 489 26.68 22.95 8.96
N ASN A 490 26.43 23.22 7.68
CA ASN A 490 25.95 22.24 6.71
C ASN A 490 27.11 21.60 5.94
N TYR A 491 27.12 20.28 5.89
CA TYR A 491 28.17 19.47 5.26
C TYR A 491 27.76 18.81 3.95
N ARG A 492 26.48 18.94 3.57
CA ARG A 492 25.81 18.20 2.48
C ARG A 492 25.80 18.96 1.17
N SER A 493 25.33 20.20 1.20
CA SER A 493 24.89 20.94 0.01
C SER A 493 25.83 22.10 -0.31
N VAL A 494 25.88 22.50 -1.57
CA VAL A 494 26.59 23.70 -2.02
C VAL A 494 25.92 24.98 -1.47
N PRO A 495 26.66 26.09 -1.32
CA PRO A 495 26.16 27.37 -0.80
C PRO A 495 24.84 27.84 -1.42
N GLU A 496 24.69 27.71 -2.74
CA GLU A 496 23.51 28.15 -3.51
C GLU A 496 22.23 27.46 -3.04
N ILE A 497 22.31 26.15 -2.78
CA ILE A 497 21.19 25.35 -2.26
C ILE A 497 20.94 25.67 -0.78
N VAL A 498 22.00 25.81 0.02
CA VAL A 498 21.87 26.17 1.44
C VAL A 498 21.19 27.52 1.61
N SER A 499 21.58 28.52 0.83
CA SER A 499 20.97 29.84 0.83
C SER A 499 19.50 29.78 0.41
N SER A 500 19.14 28.94 -0.56
CA SER A 500 17.75 28.78 -1.04
C SER A 500 16.82 28.30 0.07
N PHE A 501 17.09 27.14 0.68
CA PHE A 501 16.19 26.63 1.73
C PHE A 501 16.29 27.42 3.05
N SER A 502 17.45 28.03 3.36
CA SER A 502 17.59 28.88 4.57
C SER A 502 16.76 30.16 4.46
N ARG A 503 16.72 30.77 3.26
CA ARG A 503 15.86 31.93 2.97
C ARG A 503 14.38 31.57 3.05
N PHE A 504 14.00 30.40 2.55
CA PHE A 504 12.63 29.92 2.71
C PHE A 504 12.29 29.72 4.20
N ALA A 505 13.21 29.10 4.96
CA ALA A 505 13.05 28.81 6.38
C ALA A 505 12.83 30.04 7.27
N SER A 506 13.47 31.19 6.97
CA SER A 506 13.32 32.41 7.76
C SER A 506 11.92 33.02 7.72
N THR A 507 11.06 32.53 6.83
CA THR A 507 9.67 33.01 6.66
C THR A 507 8.64 31.91 6.91
N MET A 508 9.06 30.75 7.42
CA MET A 508 8.16 29.63 7.74
C MET A 508 7.32 29.93 8.99
N LEU A 509 6.14 29.33 9.05
CA LEU A 509 5.23 29.38 10.20
C LEU A 509 5.81 28.66 11.42
N VAL A 510 6.76 27.74 11.22
CA VAL A 510 7.41 26.95 12.27
C VAL A 510 8.90 27.24 12.39
N GLY A 511 9.39 27.21 13.64
CA GLY A 511 10.81 27.45 13.97
C GLY A 511 11.14 28.91 14.21
N ASP A 512 12.38 29.17 14.65
CA ASP A 512 12.86 30.50 14.99
C ASP A 512 13.39 31.28 13.77
N GLU A 513 13.37 32.62 13.86
CA GLU A 513 13.83 33.55 12.81
C GLU A 513 15.30 33.35 12.43
N ASP A 514 16.16 33.03 13.41
CA ASP A 514 17.52 32.59 13.12
C ASP A 514 17.41 31.19 12.51
N SER A 515 17.46 31.06 11.18
CA SER A 515 17.40 29.76 10.47
C SER A 515 18.58 29.54 9.53
N ASN A 516 19.63 30.36 9.66
CA ASN A 516 20.79 30.32 8.77
C ASN A 516 21.69 29.11 9.06
N LEU A 517 22.20 28.50 7.99
CA LEU A 517 23.24 27.48 8.03
C LEU A 517 24.48 27.94 7.24
N GLU A 518 25.65 27.57 7.74
CA GLU A 518 26.94 27.85 7.12
C GLU A 518 27.36 26.68 6.22
N PRO A 519 27.46 26.86 4.89
CA PRO A 519 27.87 25.79 3.99
C PRO A 519 29.36 25.46 4.15
N SER A 520 29.68 24.17 4.17
CA SER A 520 31.07 23.70 4.23
C SER A 520 31.63 23.25 2.87
N ARG A 521 30.80 23.16 1.83
CA ARG A 521 31.21 22.83 0.46
C ARG A 521 31.52 24.09 -0.34
N ALA A 522 32.36 23.95 -1.36
CA ALA A 522 32.60 25.02 -2.33
C ALA A 522 31.37 25.26 -3.20
N SER A 523 31.22 26.50 -3.66
CA SER A 523 30.24 26.91 -4.67
C SER A 523 30.49 26.19 -5.99
N ASN A 524 29.41 25.82 -6.67
CA ASN A 524 29.45 25.28 -8.04
C ASN A 524 28.89 26.27 -9.07
N GLY A 525 28.35 27.43 -8.64
CA GLY A 525 27.83 28.48 -9.50
C GLY A 525 26.41 28.25 -10.02
N TYR A 526 25.77 27.12 -9.69
CA TYR A 526 24.44 26.78 -10.18
C TYR A 526 23.38 27.02 -9.10
N GLY A 527 22.68 28.15 -9.22
CA GLY A 527 21.50 28.43 -8.38
C GLY A 527 20.29 27.54 -8.73
N PRO A 528 19.24 27.52 -7.88
CA PRO A 528 17.97 26.89 -8.20
C PRO A 528 17.36 27.44 -9.51
N GLU A 529 16.84 26.53 -10.34
CA GLU A 529 16.21 26.87 -11.62
C GLU A 529 14.72 26.51 -11.62
N LEU A 530 13.86 27.34 -12.25
CA LEU A 530 12.45 27.02 -12.51
C LEU A 530 12.21 26.86 -14.01
N TYR A 531 11.80 25.67 -14.45
CA TYR A 531 11.44 25.37 -15.83
C TYR A 531 9.92 25.48 -16.01
N LEU A 532 9.52 26.39 -16.89
CA LEU A 532 8.13 26.67 -17.23
C LEU A 532 7.76 26.04 -18.57
N GLY A 533 6.82 25.10 -18.55
CA GLY A 533 6.14 24.60 -19.74
C GLY A 533 4.85 25.38 -20.02
N GLN A 534 4.35 25.33 -21.25
CA GLN A 534 3.06 25.95 -21.59
C GLN A 534 1.91 25.16 -20.96
N HIS A 535 1.87 23.84 -21.20
CA HIS A 535 0.82 22.95 -20.70
C HIS A 535 1.36 21.90 -19.72
N ALA A 536 0.50 21.40 -18.83
CA ALA A 536 0.87 20.39 -17.84
C ALA A 536 1.38 19.06 -18.46
N GLU A 537 0.93 18.72 -19.66
CA GLU A 537 1.31 17.49 -20.40
C GLU A 537 2.72 17.57 -21.01
N GLN A 538 3.27 18.78 -21.13
CA GLN A 538 4.63 19.00 -21.63
C GLN A 538 5.69 18.80 -20.54
N GLN A 539 5.27 18.87 -19.26
CA GLN A 539 6.17 18.84 -18.12
C GLN A 539 6.97 17.54 -18.03
N GLN A 540 6.37 16.40 -18.42
CA GLN A 540 7.05 15.11 -18.42
C GLN A 540 8.20 15.07 -19.44
N VAL A 541 8.01 15.70 -20.60
CA VAL A 541 9.05 15.78 -21.64
C VAL A 541 10.16 16.73 -21.20
N ILE A 542 9.81 17.93 -20.71
CA ILE A 542 10.78 18.90 -20.19
C ILE A 542 11.63 18.28 -19.08
N LEU A 543 11.00 17.48 -18.21
CA LEU A 543 11.69 16.79 -17.14
C LEU A 543 12.64 15.70 -17.69
N ALA A 544 12.22 14.91 -18.68
CA ALA A 544 13.09 13.93 -19.33
C ALA A 544 14.31 14.60 -19.99
N ASP A 545 14.10 15.72 -20.69
CA ASP A 545 15.15 16.44 -21.40
C ASP A 545 16.16 17.07 -20.41
N ALA A 546 15.68 17.57 -19.26
CA ALA A 546 16.54 18.07 -18.19
C ALA A 546 17.40 16.96 -17.56
N ILE A 547 16.84 15.76 -17.38
CA ILE A 547 17.58 14.59 -16.87
C ILE A 547 18.73 14.22 -17.81
N GLU A 548 18.46 14.16 -19.11
CA GLU A 548 19.49 13.86 -20.12
C GLU A 548 20.53 14.98 -20.23
N THR A 549 20.13 16.24 -20.01
CA THR A 549 21.06 17.37 -19.95
C THR A 549 22.05 17.20 -18.80
N LEU A 550 21.56 16.93 -17.57
CA LEU A 550 22.43 16.67 -16.42
C LEU A 550 23.31 15.42 -16.63
N ARG A 551 22.79 14.42 -17.35
CA ARG A 551 23.58 13.25 -17.75
C ARG A 551 24.75 13.62 -18.65
N SER A 552 24.54 14.51 -19.63
CA SER A 552 25.59 15.01 -20.49
C SER A 552 26.62 15.88 -19.76
N GLU A 553 26.23 16.47 -18.62
CA GLU A 553 27.10 17.25 -17.72
C GLU A 553 27.89 16.38 -16.72
N GLY A 554 27.69 15.06 -16.73
CA GLY A 554 28.48 14.09 -15.95
C GLY A 554 27.79 13.48 -14.73
N TYR A 555 26.52 13.79 -14.47
CA TYR A 555 25.74 13.11 -13.43
C TYR A 555 25.17 11.79 -13.97
N THR A 556 25.23 10.71 -13.20
CA THR A 556 24.57 9.44 -13.60
C THR A 556 23.05 9.53 -13.42
N TYR A 557 22.29 8.53 -13.86
CA TYR A 557 20.85 8.50 -13.52
C TYR A 557 20.63 8.28 -12.03
N SER A 558 21.48 7.46 -11.40
CA SER A 558 21.39 7.18 -9.95
C SER A 558 21.65 8.40 -9.04
N ASP A 559 22.32 9.42 -9.57
CA ASP A 559 22.60 10.70 -8.88
C ASP A 559 21.38 11.64 -8.87
N GLN A 560 20.37 11.35 -9.69
CA GLN A 560 19.21 12.20 -9.94
C GLN A 560 17.95 11.64 -9.28
N ALA A 561 17.16 12.51 -8.63
CA ALA A 561 15.90 12.13 -8.02
C ALA A 561 14.75 13.10 -8.34
N ILE A 562 13.55 12.55 -8.51
CA ILE A 562 12.31 13.31 -8.72
C ILE A 562 11.45 13.20 -7.46
N LEU A 563 11.13 14.36 -6.86
CA LEU A 563 10.38 14.46 -5.61
C LEU A 563 9.00 15.06 -5.84
N CYS A 564 7.94 14.27 -5.56
CA CYS A 564 6.55 14.71 -5.73
C CYS A 564 5.75 14.68 -4.42
N THR A 565 4.65 15.42 -4.36
CA THR A 565 3.74 15.44 -3.20
C THR A 565 2.85 14.19 -3.08
N GLY A 566 2.74 13.36 -4.12
CA GLY A 566 1.86 12.19 -4.10
C GLY A 566 2.21 11.12 -5.13
N ASN A 567 1.89 9.87 -4.79
CA ASN A 567 2.24 8.70 -5.58
C ASN A 567 1.55 8.63 -6.96
N GLU A 568 0.32 9.13 -7.08
CA GLU A 568 -0.38 9.12 -8.38
C GLU A 568 0.39 9.92 -9.44
N LYS A 569 0.97 11.06 -9.06
CA LYS A 569 1.82 11.86 -9.95
C LYS A 569 3.10 11.13 -10.32
N LEU A 570 3.74 10.45 -9.36
CA LEU A 570 4.93 9.64 -9.62
C LEU A 570 4.64 8.51 -10.60
N SER A 571 3.50 7.82 -10.50
CA SER A 571 3.10 6.80 -11.46
C SER A 571 2.96 7.35 -12.88
N THR A 572 2.32 8.52 -13.03
CA THR A 572 2.19 9.17 -14.35
C THR A 572 3.54 9.63 -14.91
N ILE A 573 4.40 10.21 -14.07
CA ILE A 573 5.73 10.68 -14.47
C ILE A 573 6.62 9.49 -14.84
N GLY A 574 6.64 8.43 -14.02
CA GLY A 574 7.45 7.22 -14.26
C GLY A 574 7.10 6.56 -15.57
N GLN A 575 5.80 6.32 -15.84
CA GLN A 575 5.35 5.76 -17.11
C GLN A 575 5.74 6.63 -18.31
N ALA A 576 5.64 7.95 -18.17
CA ALA A 576 6.02 8.87 -19.23
C ALA A 576 7.54 8.86 -19.49
N LEU A 577 8.35 8.82 -18.44
CA LEU A 577 9.81 8.74 -18.54
C LEU A 577 10.28 7.43 -19.18
N GLU A 578 9.69 6.29 -18.78
CA GLU A 578 9.95 4.99 -19.41
C GLU A 578 9.62 5.03 -20.91
N CYS A 579 8.49 5.64 -21.30
CA CYS A 579 8.13 5.82 -22.70
C CYS A 579 9.08 6.75 -23.47
N LEU A 580 9.80 7.63 -22.77
CA LEU A 580 10.78 8.56 -23.33
C LEU A 580 12.22 7.98 -23.28
N GLY A 581 12.39 6.74 -22.82
CA GLY A 581 13.69 6.05 -22.75
C GLY A 581 14.52 6.39 -21.52
N VAL A 582 13.96 7.08 -20.52
CA VAL A 582 14.65 7.39 -19.26
C VAL A 582 14.41 6.25 -18.26
N PRO A 583 15.45 5.57 -17.75
CA PRO A 583 15.29 4.51 -16.77
C PRO A 583 14.88 5.09 -15.42
N VAL A 584 13.83 4.53 -14.82
CA VAL A 584 13.28 5.00 -13.54
C VAL A 584 13.24 3.87 -12.52
N LEU A 585 13.52 4.22 -11.26
CA LEU A 585 13.41 3.32 -10.14
C LEU A 585 12.17 3.68 -9.31
N PHE A 586 11.02 3.10 -9.70
CA PHE A 586 9.75 3.27 -9.00
C PHE A 586 8.76 2.15 -9.32
N LEU A 587 8.29 1.45 -8.29
CA LEU A 587 7.31 0.37 -8.45
C LEU A 587 5.90 0.89 -8.71
N GLY A 588 5.52 2.03 -8.15
CA GLY A 588 4.12 2.49 -8.17
C GLY A 588 3.20 1.57 -7.37
N SER A 589 1.91 1.54 -7.70
CA SER A 589 1.00 0.58 -7.08
C SER A 589 1.30 -0.81 -7.61
N LEU A 590 1.83 -1.68 -6.72
CA LEU A 590 2.28 -3.02 -7.07
C LEU A 590 1.21 -3.82 -7.83
N PHE A 591 -0.03 -3.77 -7.35
CA PHE A 591 -1.16 -4.52 -7.93
C PHE A 591 -1.71 -3.90 -9.23
N GLU A 592 -1.34 -2.66 -9.57
CA GLU A 592 -1.75 -2.05 -10.83
C GLU A 592 -0.80 -2.37 -11.99
N ARG A 593 0.42 -2.84 -11.70
CA ARG A 593 1.44 -3.24 -12.67
C ARG A 593 0.97 -4.41 -13.53
N ASN A 594 1.46 -4.48 -14.76
CA ASN A 594 0.98 -5.44 -15.74
C ASN A 594 1.41 -6.86 -15.37
N GLU A 595 2.69 -7.06 -15.09
CA GLU A 595 3.30 -8.31 -14.68
C GLU A 595 2.62 -8.91 -13.42
N VAL A 596 2.22 -8.08 -12.46
CA VAL A 596 1.50 -8.54 -11.26
C VAL A 596 0.06 -8.94 -11.61
N LYS A 597 -0.62 -8.18 -12.47
CA LYS A 597 -1.95 -8.55 -12.96
C LYS A 597 -1.93 -9.82 -13.82
N ASP A 598 -0.85 -10.08 -14.56
CA ASP A 598 -0.67 -11.33 -15.31
C ASP A 598 -0.67 -12.53 -14.34
N LEU A 599 0.10 -12.44 -13.25
CA LEU A 599 0.13 -13.47 -12.21
C LEU A 599 -1.21 -13.62 -11.48
N LEU A 600 -1.87 -12.51 -11.14
CA LEU A 600 -3.22 -12.54 -10.55
C LEU A 600 -4.26 -13.14 -11.51
N ALA A 601 -4.08 -12.99 -12.83
CA ALA A 601 -4.97 -13.57 -13.83
C ALA A 601 -4.87 -15.11 -13.84
N PHE A 602 -3.67 -15.70 -13.74
CA PHE A 602 -3.51 -17.15 -13.58
C PHE A 602 -4.25 -17.68 -12.35
N LEU A 603 -4.05 -17.04 -11.19
CA LEU A 603 -4.76 -17.40 -9.96
C LEU A 603 -6.28 -17.27 -10.11
N SER A 604 -6.76 -16.25 -10.81
CA SER A 604 -8.19 -16.04 -11.01
C SER A 604 -8.87 -17.15 -11.82
N VAL A 605 -8.16 -17.77 -12.77
CA VAL A 605 -8.69 -18.89 -13.58
C VAL A 605 -8.95 -20.14 -12.74
N LEU A 606 -8.15 -20.35 -11.68
CA LEU A 606 -8.30 -21.48 -10.75
C LEU A 606 -9.52 -21.37 -9.83
N VAL A 607 -10.11 -20.18 -9.66
CA VAL A 607 -11.21 -19.96 -8.71
C VAL A 607 -12.47 -19.36 -9.32
N ASP A 608 -12.38 -18.70 -10.49
CA ASP A 608 -13.53 -18.15 -11.20
C ASP A 608 -13.91 -19.04 -12.38
N ARG A 609 -15.09 -19.68 -12.30
CA ARG A 609 -15.64 -20.55 -13.36
C ARG A 609 -15.85 -19.84 -14.70
N ARG A 610 -15.96 -18.50 -14.71
CA ARG A 610 -16.08 -17.72 -15.95
C ARG A 610 -14.71 -17.38 -16.56
N ALA A 611 -13.63 -17.71 -15.85
CA ALA A 611 -12.24 -17.53 -16.23
C ALA A 611 -11.92 -16.18 -16.91
N PRO A 612 -12.36 -15.03 -16.37
CA PRO A 612 -12.09 -13.73 -17.00
C PRO A 612 -10.58 -13.46 -17.11
N GLY A 613 -9.76 -14.08 -16.26
CA GLY A 613 -8.29 -14.08 -16.34
C GLY A 613 -7.74 -14.49 -17.71
N PHE A 614 -8.45 -15.36 -18.44
CA PHE A 614 -8.00 -15.84 -19.75
C PHE A 614 -7.86 -14.71 -20.78
N VAL A 615 -8.70 -13.67 -20.72
CA VAL A 615 -8.59 -12.48 -21.60
C VAL A 615 -7.21 -11.85 -21.52
N ARG A 616 -6.65 -11.80 -20.31
CA ARG A 616 -5.34 -11.20 -20.06
C ARG A 616 -4.22 -12.17 -20.40
N ILE A 617 -4.36 -13.44 -20.01
CA ILE A 617 -3.38 -14.49 -20.33
C ILE A 617 -3.22 -14.64 -21.84
N ALA A 618 -4.30 -14.52 -22.62
CA ALA A 618 -4.28 -14.58 -24.08
C ALA A 618 -3.46 -13.48 -24.78
N CYS A 619 -3.02 -12.45 -24.05
CA CYS A 619 -2.10 -11.42 -24.55
C CYS A 619 -0.62 -11.81 -24.38
N LEU A 620 -0.31 -12.85 -23.60
CA LEU A 620 1.04 -13.30 -23.35
C LEU A 620 1.53 -14.15 -24.53
N PRO A 621 2.79 -14.01 -24.99
CA PRO A 621 3.28 -14.70 -26.18
C PRO A 621 3.09 -16.22 -26.18
N GLU A 622 3.23 -16.88 -25.02
CA GLU A 622 3.13 -18.35 -24.89
C GLU A 622 1.69 -18.84 -24.93
N PHE A 623 0.74 -17.95 -24.68
CA PHE A 623 -0.69 -18.25 -24.57
C PHE A 623 -1.50 -17.41 -25.58
N ALA A 624 -0.83 -16.89 -26.62
CA ALA A 624 -1.41 -15.94 -27.54
C ALA A 624 -2.63 -16.56 -28.25
N ALA A 625 -3.79 -15.96 -28.06
CA ALA A 625 -5.03 -16.33 -28.74
C ALA A 625 -5.68 -15.08 -29.33
N SER A 626 -6.51 -15.22 -30.36
CA SER A 626 -7.22 -14.09 -30.93
C SER A 626 -8.38 -13.65 -30.03
N LEU A 627 -8.87 -12.43 -30.21
CA LEU A 627 -10.07 -11.96 -29.48
C LEU A 627 -11.32 -12.80 -29.81
N GLU A 628 -11.40 -13.37 -31.02
CA GLU A 628 -12.48 -14.29 -31.42
C GLU A 628 -12.40 -15.61 -30.64
N ASP A 629 -11.20 -16.19 -30.49
CA ASP A 629 -10.98 -17.40 -29.67
C ASP A 629 -11.40 -17.18 -28.22
N VAL A 630 -10.97 -16.05 -27.63
CA VAL A 630 -11.35 -15.67 -26.27
C VAL A 630 -12.87 -15.54 -26.14
N ALA A 631 -13.55 -14.96 -27.12
CA ALA A 631 -14.99 -14.86 -27.10
C ALA A 631 -15.70 -16.23 -27.20
N SER A 632 -15.18 -17.16 -28.01
CA SER A 632 -15.68 -18.53 -28.10
C SER A 632 -15.60 -19.25 -26.76
N VAL A 633 -14.46 -19.13 -26.06
CA VAL A 633 -14.28 -19.67 -24.70
C VAL A 633 -15.26 -19.02 -23.72
N VAL A 634 -15.37 -17.69 -23.72
CA VAL A 634 -16.28 -16.98 -22.82
C VAL A 634 -17.73 -17.38 -23.05
N ASN A 635 -18.17 -17.57 -24.29
CA ASN A 635 -19.52 -18.03 -24.59
C ASN A 635 -19.76 -19.46 -24.08
N PHE A 636 -18.81 -20.37 -24.31
CA PHE A 636 -18.87 -21.75 -23.79
C PHE A 636 -19.03 -21.78 -22.27
N LEU A 637 -18.18 -21.04 -21.53
CA LEU A 637 -18.23 -20.95 -20.06
C LEU A 637 -19.50 -20.30 -19.51
N ARG A 638 -20.33 -19.70 -20.38
CA ARG A 638 -21.61 -19.14 -19.97
C ARG A 638 -22.77 -20.11 -20.06
N GLU A 639 -22.73 -21.02 -21.01
CA GLU A 639 -23.83 -21.94 -21.30
C GLU A 639 -23.78 -23.19 -20.43
N VAL A 640 -22.58 -23.58 -19.99
CA VAL A 640 -22.37 -24.83 -19.25
C VAL A 640 -21.93 -24.55 -17.82
N GLU A 641 -22.44 -25.34 -16.87
CA GLU A 641 -21.95 -25.33 -15.50
C GLU A 641 -20.72 -26.23 -15.35
N HIS A 642 -19.62 -25.64 -14.87
CA HIS A 642 -18.37 -26.33 -14.58
C HIS A 642 -17.81 -25.87 -13.23
N LEU A 643 -17.04 -26.75 -12.60
CA LEU A 643 -16.09 -26.32 -11.58
C LEU A 643 -15.02 -25.41 -12.22
N PRO A 644 -14.40 -24.49 -11.46
CA PRO A 644 -13.24 -23.72 -11.93
C PRO A 644 -12.18 -24.63 -12.57
N ASN A 645 -11.41 -24.10 -13.53
CA ASN A 645 -10.33 -24.74 -14.33
C ASN A 645 -10.62 -26.05 -15.10
N ASN A 646 -11.65 -26.83 -14.79
CA ASN A 646 -11.96 -28.11 -15.47
C ASN A 646 -12.20 -27.97 -16.98
N TRP A 647 -12.67 -26.80 -17.42
CA TRP A 647 -12.93 -26.48 -18.82
C TRP A 647 -11.66 -26.47 -19.69
N LEU A 648 -10.46 -26.33 -19.10
CA LEU A 648 -9.19 -26.30 -19.84
C LEU A 648 -8.93 -27.61 -20.60
N GLN A 649 -9.42 -28.73 -20.09
CA GLN A 649 -9.29 -30.05 -20.71
C GLN A 649 -10.34 -30.32 -21.80
N GLN A 650 -11.25 -29.36 -22.04
CA GLN A 650 -12.39 -29.52 -22.96
C GLN A 650 -12.24 -28.71 -24.25
N SER A 651 -11.01 -28.33 -24.61
CA SER A 651 -10.71 -27.49 -25.78
C SER A 651 -11.31 -28.03 -27.08
N GLU A 652 -11.42 -29.35 -27.23
CA GLU A 652 -12.00 -29.99 -28.42
C GLU A 652 -13.51 -29.73 -28.58
N THR A 653 -14.22 -29.52 -27.48
CA THR A 653 -15.68 -29.31 -27.43
C THR A 653 -16.08 -27.85 -27.67
N ILE A 654 -15.14 -26.92 -27.59
CA ILE A 654 -15.41 -25.49 -27.75
C ILE A 654 -15.49 -25.16 -29.25
N PHE A 655 -16.71 -24.91 -29.72
CA PHE A 655 -16.96 -24.54 -31.10
C PHE A 655 -16.37 -23.16 -31.44
N GLY A 656 -15.76 -23.01 -32.62
CA GLY A 656 -15.24 -21.73 -33.11
C GLY A 656 -13.84 -21.35 -32.60
N LEU A 657 -13.11 -22.27 -31.95
CA LEU A 657 -11.68 -22.09 -31.66
C LEU A 657 -10.80 -22.37 -32.89
N SER A 658 -9.89 -21.45 -33.18
CA SER A 658 -8.79 -21.65 -34.11
C SER A 658 -7.73 -22.63 -33.57
N ASP A 659 -6.82 -23.10 -34.43
CA ASP A 659 -5.70 -23.95 -34.02
C ASP A 659 -4.78 -23.23 -33.02
N ALA A 660 -4.54 -21.93 -33.22
CA ALA A 660 -3.79 -21.10 -32.28
C ALA A 660 -4.50 -21.01 -30.91
N GLY A 661 -5.82 -20.83 -30.91
CA GLY A 661 -6.64 -20.85 -29.69
C GLY A 661 -6.57 -22.20 -28.95
N ARG A 662 -6.64 -23.32 -29.69
CA ARG A 662 -6.48 -24.68 -29.12
C ARG A 662 -5.09 -24.88 -28.50
N GLN A 663 -4.04 -24.43 -29.19
CA GLN A 663 -2.67 -24.49 -28.67
C GLN A 663 -2.50 -23.63 -27.42
N ALA A 664 -3.07 -22.42 -27.40
CA ALA A 664 -3.03 -21.53 -26.23
C ALA A 664 -3.70 -22.17 -25.00
N LEU A 665 -4.85 -22.83 -25.18
CA LEU A 665 -5.53 -23.57 -24.11
C LEU A 665 -4.74 -24.79 -23.65
N SER A 666 -4.14 -25.54 -24.57
CA SER A 666 -3.25 -26.66 -24.23
C SER A 666 -2.05 -26.20 -23.39
N ASN A 667 -1.41 -25.10 -23.79
CA ASN A 667 -0.31 -24.50 -23.04
C ASN A 667 -0.76 -24.05 -21.65
N LEU A 668 -1.94 -23.43 -21.54
CA LEU A 668 -2.50 -23.00 -20.26
C LEU A 668 -2.86 -24.19 -19.35
N ALA A 669 -3.43 -25.25 -19.92
CA ALA A 669 -3.70 -26.50 -19.21
C ALA A 669 -2.41 -27.12 -18.67
N ALA A 670 -1.36 -27.18 -19.48
CA ALA A 670 -0.05 -27.70 -19.07
C ALA A 670 0.64 -26.83 -18.00
N ALA A 671 0.41 -25.50 -18.04
CA ALA A 671 0.96 -24.57 -17.07
C ALA A 671 0.28 -24.65 -15.69
N LEU A 672 -1.02 -24.95 -15.67
CA LEU A 672 -1.83 -25.08 -14.45
C LEU A 672 -2.05 -26.52 -13.98
N ASP A 673 -1.41 -27.48 -14.65
CA ASP A 673 -1.52 -28.89 -14.35
C ASP A 673 -1.14 -29.21 -12.90
N GLY A 674 -1.97 -29.99 -12.22
CA GLY A 674 -1.82 -30.35 -10.81
C GLY A 674 -2.27 -29.27 -9.81
N PHE A 675 -2.74 -28.10 -10.25
CA PHE A 675 -3.26 -27.06 -9.36
C PHE A 675 -4.79 -26.94 -9.42
N ASP A 676 -5.38 -26.76 -8.24
CA ASP A 676 -6.81 -26.49 -8.08
C ASP A 676 -7.06 -25.26 -7.19
N GLN A 677 -8.32 -25.04 -6.85
CA GLN A 677 -8.74 -23.91 -6.02
C GLN A 677 -8.21 -23.94 -4.56
N THR A 678 -7.67 -25.07 -4.10
CA THR A 678 -7.12 -25.27 -2.74
C THR A 678 -5.61 -25.04 -2.67
N ALA A 679 -4.95 -24.96 -3.83
CA ALA A 679 -3.50 -24.80 -3.91
C ALA A 679 -3.00 -23.52 -3.22
N SER A 680 -1.76 -23.58 -2.71
CA SER A 680 -1.07 -22.40 -2.19
C SER A 680 -0.79 -21.40 -3.32
N PRO A 681 -1.23 -20.13 -3.22
CA PRO A 681 -1.00 -19.16 -4.28
C PRO A 681 0.49 -18.94 -4.56
N TRP A 682 1.33 -18.99 -3.52
CA TRP A 682 2.78 -18.81 -3.67
C TRP A 682 3.40 -19.95 -4.47
N VAL A 683 3.03 -21.21 -4.16
CA VAL A 683 3.54 -22.40 -4.86
C VAL A 683 3.10 -22.40 -6.33
N VAL A 684 1.84 -22.06 -6.60
CA VAL A 684 1.32 -21.92 -7.97
C VAL A 684 2.16 -20.92 -8.77
N LEU A 685 2.37 -19.72 -8.23
CA LEU A 685 3.10 -18.66 -8.93
C LEU A 685 4.59 -18.97 -9.08
N ALA A 686 5.24 -19.50 -8.05
CA ALA A 686 6.65 -19.90 -8.10
C ALA A 686 6.87 -21.00 -9.15
N THR A 687 6.02 -22.02 -9.17
CA THR A 687 6.08 -23.11 -10.16
C THR A 687 5.83 -22.60 -11.58
N LEU A 688 4.86 -21.69 -11.76
CA LEU A 688 4.60 -21.05 -13.04
C LEU A 688 5.83 -20.30 -13.55
N LEU A 689 6.42 -19.44 -12.72
CA LEU A 689 7.53 -18.57 -13.09
C LEU A 689 8.85 -19.31 -13.35
N LEU A 690 9.14 -20.31 -12.51
CA LEU A 690 10.41 -21.03 -12.53
C LEU A 690 10.36 -22.26 -13.43
N ASP A 691 9.29 -23.04 -13.42
CA ASP A 691 9.31 -24.37 -14.03
C ASP A 691 8.52 -24.44 -15.33
N ARG A 692 7.26 -23.99 -15.29
CA ARG A 692 6.31 -24.20 -16.40
C ARG A 692 6.49 -23.20 -17.54
N THR A 693 6.60 -21.90 -17.21
CA THR A 693 6.70 -20.82 -18.22
C THR A 693 8.11 -20.30 -18.41
N ARG A 694 9.00 -20.52 -17.43
CA ARG A 694 10.39 -20.02 -17.42
C ARG A 694 10.48 -18.49 -17.60
N ILE A 695 9.45 -17.75 -17.20
CA ILE A 695 9.42 -16.28 -17.27
C ILE A 695 10.58 -15.67 -16.49
N ALA A 696 10.88 -16.18 -15.29
CA ALA A 696 11.97 -15.66 -14.45
C ALA A 696 13.35 -15.81 -15.14
N ARG A 697 13.57 -16.91 -15.88
CA ARG A 697 14.78 -17.13 -16.68
C ARG A 697 14.95 -16.06 -17.76
N ARG A 698 13.87 -15.69 -18.46
CA ARG A 698 13.95 -14.66 -19.52
C ARG A 698 14.33 -13.30 -18.97
N PHE A 699 13.72 -12.91 -17.86
CA PHE A 699 14.08 -11.66 -17.18
C PHE A 699 15.52 -11.67 -16.69
N ALA A 700 15.98 -12.80 -16.15
CA ALA A 700 17.36 -12.96 -15.72
C ALA A 700 18.36 -12.71 -16.86
N MET A 701 18.02 -13.13 -18.09
CA MET A 701 18.83 -12.96 -19.31
C MET A 701 18.67 -11.58 -19.99
N SER A 702 17.71 -10.76 -19.57
CA SER A 702 17.47 -9.44 -20.16
C SER A 702 18.44 -8.39 -19.61
N GLU A 703 19.00 -7.57 -20.50
CA GLU A 703 19.81 -6.40 -20.13
C GLU A 703 18.94 -5.13 -20.04
N ASP A 704 17.66 -5.20 -20.41
CA ASP A 704 16.75 -4.05 -20.35
C ASP A 704 16.42 -3.68 -18.90
N LEU A 705 16.67 -2.41 -18.54
CA LEU A 705 16.33 -1.85 -17.23
C LEU A 705 14.82 -1.89 -16.96
N ALA A 706 13.97 -1.80 -17.99
CA ALA A 706 12.53 -1.95 -17.83
C ALA A 706 12.16 -3.37 -17.37
N ASP A 707 12.84 -4.40 -17.88
CA ASP A 707 12.68 -5.78 -17.43
C ASP A 707 13.21 -5.99 -16.01
N ARG A 708 14.26 -5.27 -15.61
CA ARG A 708 14.72 -5.27 -14.21
C ARG A 708 13.68 -4.69 -13.25
N ALA A 709 13.05 -3.57 -13.59
CA ALA A 709 11.96 -3.02 -12.79
C ALA A 709 10.77 -3.98 -12.67
N ARG A 710 10.40 -4.69 -13.76
CA ARG A 710 9.38 -5.74 -13.74
C ARG A 710 9.75 -6.91 -12.83
N SER A 711 11.01 -7.33 -12.89
CA SER A 711 11.53 -8.43 -12.07
C SER A 711 11.43 -8.13 -10.57
N ILE A 712 11.83 -6.92 -10.17
CA ILE A 712 11.71 -6.45 -8.79
C ILE A 712 10.24 -6.43 -8.34
N ALA A 713 9.33 -5.99 -9.21
CA ALA A 713 7.90 -6.01 -8.90
C ALA A 713 7.36 -7.44 -8.69
N ILE A 714 7.75 -8.39 -9.53
CA ILE A 714 7.35 -9.80 -9.38
C ILE A 714 7.89 -10.37 -8.06
N TRP A 715 9.16 -10.09 -7.75
CA TRP A 715 9.78 -10.52 -6.49
C TRP A 715 9.04 -9.96 -5.27
N GLN A 716 8.75 -8.65 -5.28
CA GLN A 716 8.01 -7.99 -4.21
C GLN A 716 6.60 -8.58 -4.04
N PHE A 717 5.93 -8.89 -5.15
CA PHE A 717 4.63 -9.53 -5.14
C PHE A 717 4.70 -10.95 -4.56
N LEU A 718 5.71 -11.75 -4.89
CA LEU A 718 5.87 -13.09 -4.31
C LEU A 718 6.16 -13.05 -2.81
N ASN A 719 6.95 -12.08 -2.33
CA ASN A 719 7.13 -11.88 -0.89
C ASN A 719 5.82 -11.53 -0.19
N PHE A 720 4.99 -10.66 -0.78
CA PHE A 720 3.65 -10.38 -0.28
C PHE A 720 2.75 -11.62 -0.28
N VAL A 721 2.78 -12.44 -1.34
CA VAL A 721 1.94 -13.63 -1.47
C VAL A 721 2.35 -14.71 -0.47
N ARG A 722 3.63 -14.75 -0.08
CA ARG A 722 4.18 -15.77 0.80
C ARG A 722 3.60 -15.74 2.22
N VAL A 723 3.45 -14.55 2.80
CA VAL A 723 2.91 -14.38 4.15
C VAL A 723 1.43 -14.00 4.06
N GLN A 724 0.57 -15.02 4.16
CA GLN A 724 -0.89 -14.83 4.21
C GLN A 724 -1.39 -14.94 5.66
N PRO A 725 -2.26 -14.01 6.11
CA PRO A 725 -2.93 -14.16 7.39
C PRO A 725 -3.81 -15.41 7.37
N SER A 726 -3.90 -16.06 8.53
CA SER A 726 -4.83 -17.15 8.76
C SER A 726 -6.27 -16.65 8.65
N GLY A 727 -7.15 -17.43 8.02
CA GLY A 727 -8.55 -17.04 7.84
C GLY A 727 -9.38 -18.14 7.20
N GLN A 728 -10.70 -17.97 7.14
CA GLN A 728 -11.61 -18.95 6.54
C GLN A 728 -11.65 -18.85 5.00
N GLY A 729 -11.99 -19.95 4.33
CA GLY A 729 -12.14 -20.02 2.87
C GLY A 729 -10.88 -20.43 2.10
N LEU A 730 -11.02 -20.50 0.77
CA LEU A 730 -9.99 -21.00 -0.15
C LEU A 730 -8.77 -20.04 -0.22
N PRO A 731 -7.51 -20.55 -0.17
CA PRO A 731 -6.31 -19.72 -0.11
C PRO A 731 -6.21 -18.66 -1.23
N ILE A 732 -6.46 -19.07 -2.47
CA ILE A 732 -6.41 -18.17 -3.64
C ILE A 732 -7.50 -17.10 -3.55
N THR A 733 -8.72 -17.48 -3.19
CA THR A 733 -9.84 -16.54 -3.03
C THR A 733 -9.56 -15.51 -1.93
N ARG A 734 -8.99 -15.93 -0.79
CA ARG A 734 -8.59 -15.03 0.29
C ARG A 734 -7.55 -14.01 -0.21
N LEU A 735 -6.52 -14.45 -0.92
CA LEU A 735 -5.50 -13.56 -1.49
C LEU A 735 -6.13 -12.54 -2.46
N LEU A 736 -6.95 -12.98 -3.42
CA LEU A 736 -7.58 -12.08 -4.38
C LEU A 736 -8.52 -11.06 -3.70
N ASN A 737 -9.25 -11.48 -2.67
CA ASN A 737 -10.08 -10.57 -1.86
C ASN A 737 -9.23 -9.58 -1.06
N ARG A 738 -8.12 -10.03 -0.45
CA ARG A 738 -7.17 -9.18 0.27
C ARG A 738 -6.56 -8.12 -0.65
N VAL A 739 -6.11 -8.52 -1.84
CA VAL A 739 -5.60 -7.58 -2.87
C VAL A 739 -6.68 -6.55 -3.24
N ARG A 740 -7.93 -6.99 -3.48
CA ARG A 740 -9.03 -6.06 -3.75
C ARG A 740 -9.27 -5.10 -2.59
N ARG A 741 -9.26 -5.55 -1.34
CA ARG A 741 -9.42 -4.68 -0.16
C ARG A 741 -8.29 -3.67 -0.05
N LEU A 742 -7.02 -4.09 -0.16
CA LEU A 742 -5.84 -3.20 -0.13
C LEU A 742 -5.95 -2.08 -1.15
N ILE A 743 -6.33 -2.42 -2.40
CA ILE A 743 -6.53 -1.44 -3.46
C ILE A 743 -7.69 -0.49 -3.13
N ARG A 744 -8.83 -1.00 -2.62
CA ARG A 744 -10.01 -0.21 -2.28
C ARG A 744 -9.72 0.83 -1.21
N ILE A 745 -9.00 0.44 -0.16
CA ILE A 745 -8.61 1.33 0.93
C ILE A 745 -7.37 2.19 0.60
N GLY A 746 -6.58 1.79 -0.40
CA GLY A 746 -5.37 2.49 -0.83
C GLY A 746 -4.18 2.26 0.10
N ASP A 747 -4.10 1.09 0.73
CA ASP A 747 -3.10 0.74 1.75
C ASP A 747 -2.02 -0.23 1.22
N ASP A 748 -1.53 0.03 0.01
CA ASP A 748 -0.46 -0.72 -0.65
C ASP A 748 0.89 0.03 -0.62
N HIS A 749 1.06 0.98 0.32
CA HIS A 749 2.19 1.90 0.34
C HIS A 749 3.51 1.24 0.73
N ASP A 750 3.50 0.33 1.71
CA ASP A 750 4.69 -0.42 2.13
C ASP A 750 5.12 -1.45 1.07
N LEU A 751 4.18 -1.89 0.22
CA LEU A 751 4.47 -2.78 -0.91
C LEU A 751 5.21 -2.09 -2.07
N ARG A 752 5.46 -0.77 -1.96
CA ARG A 752 6.16 0.03 -2.98
C ARG A 752 7.63 0.24 -2.66
N GLN A 753 8.07 -0.18 -1.47
CA GLN A 753 9.46 -0.11 -1.08
C GLN A 753 10.30 -0.99 -2.01
N LEU A 754 11.44 -0.46 -2.43
CA LEU A 754 12.36 -1.16 -3.30
C LEU A 754 13.34 -1.94 -2.44
N PRO A 755 13.74 -3.16 -2.86
CA PRO A 755 14.70 -3.94 -2.11
C PRO A 755 16.08 -3.29 -2.07
N ALA A 756 16.90 -3.63 -1.09
CA ALA A 756 18.23 -3.06 -0.91
C ALA A 756 19.12 -3.23 -2.15
N SER A 757 19.03 -4.38 -2.82
CA SER A 757 19.77 -4.68 -4.06
C SER A 757 19.43 -3.75 -5.23
N ALA A 758 18.22 -3.16 -5.24
CA ALA A 758 17.79 -2.23 -6.28
C ALA A 758 18.47 -0.84 -6.18
N GLN A 759 19.07 -0.51 -5.03
CA GLN A 759 19.66 0.81 -4.79
C GLN A 759 20.87 1.10 -5.68
N HIS A 760 21.51 0.06 -6.23
CA HIS A 760 22.71 0.13 -7.07
C HIS A 760 22.41 0.26 -8.57
N LEU A 761 21.13 0.23 -8.98
CA LEU A 761 20.75 0.40 -10.38
C LEU A 761 20.96 1.85 -10.83
N ASP A 762 21.56 2.03 -12.00
CA ASP A 762 21.70 3.35 -12.64
C ASP A 762 20.38 3.80 -13.25
N ALA A 763 19.49 4.31 -12.41
CA ALA A 763 18.15 4.76 -12.78
C ALA A 763 17.72 5.96 -11.93
N VAL A 764 16.89 6.83 -12.51
CA VAL A 764 16.39 8.04 -11.84
C VAL A 764 15.43 7.62 -10.73
N ARG A 765 15.66 8.13 -9.52
CA ARG A 765 14.86 7.73 -8.36
C ARG A 765 13.59 8.57 -8.27
N LEU A 766 12.43 7.92 -8.32
CA LEU A 766 11.13 8.59 -8.20
C LEU A 766 10.54 8.29 -6.83
N MET A 767 10.29 9.32 -6.03
CA MET A 767 9.75 9.13 -4.69
C MET A 767 8.94 10.33 -4.20
N THR A 768 8.13 10.10 -3.16
CA THR A 768 7.43 11.22 -2.52
C THR A 768 8.41 12.03 -1.68
N ILE A 769 8.09 13.29 -1.41
CA ILE A 769 8.87 14.14 -0.50
C ILE A 769 9.03 13.47 0.87
N HIS A 770 7.99 12.78 1.36
CA HIS A 770 8.05 12.02 2.62
C HIS A 770 9.09 10.91 2.57
N CYS A 771 9.08 10.07 1.53
CA CYS A 771 10.05 8.98 1.35
C CYS A 771 11.49 9.48 1.16
N ALA A 772 11.68 10.71 0.67
CA ALA A 772 12.99 11.30 0.48
C ALA A 772 13.62 11.84 1.78
N LYS A 773 12.84 11.96 2.87
CA LYS A 773 13.36 12.42 4.15
C LYS A 773 14.48 11.48 4.65
N GLY A 774 15.56 12.07 5.16
CA GLY A 774 16.77 11.33 5.54
C GLY A 774 17.73 11.04 4.38
N LEU A 775 17.26 11.02 3.13
CA LEU A 775 18.09 10.81 1.95
C LEU A 775 18.73 12.11 1.44
N GLU A 776 19.65 11.96 0.49
CA GLU A 776 20.33 13.03 -0.24
C GLU A 776 20.67 12.57 -1.66
N PHE A 777 20.64 13.50 -2.61
CA PHE A 777 20.88 13.26 -4.03
C PHE A 777 21.69 14.42 -4.60
N ASP A 778 22.52 14.15 -5.61
CA ASP A 778 23.32 15.21 -6.23
C ASP A 778 22.45 16.17 -7.00
N CYS A 779 21.46 15.65 -7.73
CA CYS A 779 20.48 16.45 -8.46
C CYS A 779 19.05 16.13 -8.04
N VAL A 780 18.24 17.17 -7.79
CA VAL A 780 16.83 17.02 -7.40
C VAL A 780 15.91 17.79 -8.34
N HIS A 781 14.88 17.09 -8.80
CA HIS A 781 13.80 17.60 -9.65
C HIS A 781 12.50 17.65 -8.85
N ILE A 782 11.86 18.81 -8.75
CA ILE A 782 10.58 18.98 -8.04
C ILE A 782 9.51 19.48 -9.03
N PRO A 783 8.63 18.60 -9.52
CA PRO A 783 7.57 19.01 -10.44
C PRO A 783 6.30 19.48 -9.73
N GLY A 784 5.53 20.30 -10.43
CA GLY A 784 4.20 20.73 -10.02
C GLY A 784 4.18 21.94 -9.08
N LEU A 785 5.04 22.95 -9.30
CA LEU A 785 5.09 24.18 -8.50
C LEU A 785 4.00 25.19 -8.95
N ASN A 786 2.75 24.74 -8.92
CA ASN A 786 1.55 25.54 -9.16
C ASN A 786 0.73 25.68 -7.87
N SER A 787 -0.11 26.72 -7.77
CA SER A 787 -0.89 27.04 -6.56
C SER A 787 -1.90 25.97 -6.16
N ASP A 788 -2.24 25.04 -7.06
CA ASP A 788 -3.17 23.93 -6.83
C ASP A 788 -2.45 22.62 -6.45
N THR A 789 -1.11 22.64 -6.37
CA THR A 789 -0.29 21.46 -6.09
C THR A 789 0.54 21.61 -4.82
N ILE A 790 1.30 22.70 -4.67
CA ILE A 790 2.03 23.01 -3.44
C ILE A 790 2.05 24.54 -3.26
N PRO A 791 1.54 25.08 -2.16
CA PRO A 791 0.80 24.39 -1.11
C PRO A 791 -0.54 23.83 -1.62
N ARG A 792 -0.93 22.66 -1.12
CA ARG A 792 -2.26 22.07 -1.38
C ARG A 792 -3.15 22.24 -0.15
N THR A 793 -4.40 22.66 -0.36
CA THR A 793 -5.45 22.54 0.66
C THR A 793 -5.94 21.10 0.68
N SER A 794 -5.66 20.38 1.77
CA SER A 794 -6.20 19.05 1.98
C SER A 794 -7.65 19.13 2.47
N PRO A 795 -8.53 18.21 2.05
CA PRO A 795 -9.89 18.17 2.56
C PRO A 795 -9.90 17.87 4.06
N MET A 796 -10.95 18.30 4.75
CA MET A 796 -11.19 17.90 6.14
C MET A 796 -11.40 16.38 6.24
N PRO A 797 -10.90 15.72 7.31
CA PRO A 797 -11.20 14.32 7.55
C PRO A 797 -12.71 14.15 7.76
N PRO A 798 -13.34 13.09 7.22
CA PRO A 798 -14.76 12.82 7.40
C PRO A 798 -15.15 12.61 8.87
N CYS A 799 -14.27 11.99 9.65
CA CYS A 799 -14.41 11.80 11.09
C CYS A 799 -13.49 12.79 11.81
N LEU A 800 -14.07 13.83 12.42
CA LEU A 800 -13.32 14.83 13.17
C LEU A 800 -12.91 14.29 14.55
N ALA A 801 -11.91 14.90 15.17
CA ALA A 801 -11.61 14.67 16.58
C ALA A 801 -12.57 15.47 17.46
N PRO A 802 -12.97 14.95 18.64
CA PRO A 802 -13.69 15.74 19.63
C PRO A 802 -12.81 16.84 20.23
N ASP A 803 -13.45 17.94 20.64
CA ASP A 803 -12.77 19.06 21.29
C ASP A 803 -12.11 18.62 22.60
N GLY A 804 -10.90 19.13 22.85
CA GLY A 804 -10.08 18.74 24.01
C GLY A 804 -9.36 17.39 23.87
N MET A 805 -9.53 16.66 22.77
CA MET A 805 -8.80 15.40 22.54
C MET A 805 -7.32 15.62 22.21
N ILE A 806 -7.02 16.64 21.39
CA ILE A 806 -5.65 16.92 20.93
C ILE A 806 -5.01 17.92 21.88
N GLU A 807 -3.90 17.54 22.50
CA GLU A 807 -3.20 18.44 23.40
C GLU A 807 -2.66 19.66 22.63
N GLY A 808 -3.01 20.87 23.09
CA GLY A 808 -2.61 22.12 22.43
C GLY A 808 -3.59 22.68 21.40
N SER A 809 -4.72 22.02 21.13
CA SER A 809 -5.83 22.62 20.40
C SER A 809 -6.78 23.31 21.38
N GLU A 810 -6.78 24.64 21.46
CA GLU A 810 -7.79 25.42 22.20
C GLU A 810 -9.15 25.28 21.49
N ASP A 811 -10.12 24.57 22.09
CA ASP A 811 -11.57 24.42 21.78
C ASP A 811 -12.08 24.43 20.30
N ASP A 812 -11.22 24.46 19.28
CA ASP A 812 -11.55 24.47 17.86
C ASP A 812 -10.56 23.59 17.08
N PHE A 813 -10.94 22.33 16.88
CA PHE A 813 -10.19 21.36 16.10
C PHE A 813 -9.97 21.81 14.64
N ILE A 814 -10.97 22.44 14.01
CA ILE A 814 -10.93 22.78 12.59
C ILE A 814 -9.87 23.83 12.31
N LYS A 815 -9.82 24.87 13.14
CA LYS A 815 -8.80 25.92 13.04
C LYS A 815 -7.40 25.36 13.27
N THR A 816 -7.23 24.54 14.31
CA THR A 816 -5.94 23.91 14.63
C THR A 816 -5.46 22.98 13.51
N PHE A 817 -6.38 22.20 12.93
CA PHE A 817 -6.09 21.30 11.82
C PHE A 817 -5.64 22.07 10.57
N ARG A 818 -6.34 23.16 10.20
CA ARG A 818 -5.98 23.99 9.04
C ARG A 818 -4.64 24.69 9.21
N ALA A 819 -4.36 25.23 10.40
CA ALA A 819 -3.07 25.83 10.71
C ALA A 819 -1.95 24.79 10.56
N GLY A 820 -2.15 23.61 11.14
CA GLY A 820 -1.20 22.51 11.06
C GLY A 820 -0.93 22.00 9.63
N GLN A 821 -1.95 22.01 8.76
CA GLN A 821 -1.76 21.69 7.34
C GLN A 821 -0.92 22.73 6.62
N ALA A 822 -1.14 24.02 6.90
CA ALA A 822 -0.35 25.08 6.29
C ALA A 822 1.14 24.97 6.68
N GLU A 823 1.42 24.72 7.96
CA GLU A 823 2.77 24.43 8.47
C GLU A 823 3.41 23.24 7.74
N GLU A 824 2.69 22.12 7.61
CA GLU A 824 3.20 20.91 6.97
C GLU A 824 3.53 21.13 5.48
N GLN A 825 2.74 21.93 4.75
CA GLN A 825 3.04 22.26 3.35
C GLN A 825 4.36 23.03 3.19
N GLU A 826 4.68 23.93 4.13
CA GLU A 826 5.97 24.62 4.12
C GLU A 826 7.13 23.67 4.47
N CYS A 827 6.96 22.83 5.49
CA CYS A 827 7.94 21.80 5.85
C CYS A 827 8.23 20.85 4.67
N LEU A 828 7.20 20.46 3.91
CA LEU A 828 7.38 19.63 2.72
C LEU A 828 8.26 20.30 1.67
N PHE A 829 8.02 21.59 1.38
CA PHE A 829 8.85 22.31 0.41
C PHE A 829 10.28 22.52 0.92
N TYR A 830 10.47 22.79 2.21
CA TYR A 830 11.78 22.88 2.85
C TYR A 830 12.55 21.55 2.79
N VAL A 831 11.89 20.44 3.13
CA VAL A 831 12.47 19.10 3.05
C VAL A 831 12.88 18.77 1.62
N ALA A 832 12.01 19.02 0.64
CA ALA A 832 12.29 18.72 -0.77
C ALA A 832 13.53 19.46 -1.29
N GLN A 833 13.67 20.75 -1.01
CA GLN A 833 14.85 21.54 -1.40
C GLN A 833 16.13 21.03 -0.73
N SER A 834 16.07 20.72 0.57
CA SER A 834 17.24 20.30 1.36
C SER A 834 17.76 18.88 1.05
N ARG A 835 17.12 18.16 0.11
CA ARG A 835 17.62 16.86 -0.38
C ARG A 835 18.71 17.03 -1.44
N ALA A 836 18.74 18.17 -2.13
CA ALA A 836 19.71 18.45 -3.19
C ALA A 836 21.10 18.74 -2.61
N ARG A 837 22.13 18.14 -3.20
CA ARG A 837 23.53 18.44 -2.88
C ARG A 837 24.11 19.48 -3.85
N ASP A 838 23.86 19.34 -5.15
CA ASP A 838 24.56 20.09 -6.22
C ASP A 838 23.61 20.86 -7.14
N ARG A 839 22.50 20.25 -7.59
CA ARG A 839 21.52 20.89 -8.51
C ARG A 839 20.08 20.78 -8.00
N LEU A 840 19.32 21.85 -8.16
CA LEU A 840 17.89 21.91 -7.82
C LEU A 840 17.10 22.51 -8.99
N ILE A 841 16.23 21.71 -9.59
CA ILE A 841 15.37 22.12 -10.71
C ILE A 841 13.90 21.97 -10.31
N LEU A 842 13.15 23.06 -10.41
CA LEU A 842 11.72 23.17 -10.12
C LEU A 842 10.94 23.21 -11.44
N TYR A 843 9.72 22.67 -11.48
CA TYR A 843 8.92 22.68 -12.70
C TYR A 843 7.48 23.16 -12.45
N ALA A 844 6.96 23.99 -13.36
CA ALA A 844 5.56 24.42 -13.36
C ALA A 844 5.03 24.61 -14.78
N SER A 845 3.72 24.84 -14.92
CA SER A 845 3.07 25.15 -16.20
C SER A 845 2.29 26.46 -16.13
N ASN A 846 2.29 27.24 -17.21
CA ASN A 846 1.61 28.54 -17.28
C ASN A 846 0.14 28.48 -17.71
N GLU A 847 -0.30 27.42 -18.38
CA GLU A 847 -1.68 27.29 -18.87
C GLU A 847 -2.37 26.01 -18.39
N LYS A 848 -3.69 26.12 -18.17
CA LYS A 848 -4.60 24.99 -17.98
C LYS A 848 -4.98 24.40 -19.34
N SER A 849 -5.52 23.18 -19.34
CA SER A 849 -5.98 22.50 -20.57
C SER A 849 -7.09 23.23 -21.33
N ASN A 850 -7.77 24.19 -20.69
CA ASN A 850 -8.81 25.03 -21.29
C ASN A 850 -8.29 26.38 -21.80
N GLY A 851 -6.96 26.60 -21.82
CA GLY A 851 -6.31 27.84 -22.28
C GLY A 851 -6.25 28.97 -21.23
N ASN A 852 -6.79 28.77 -20.03
CA ASN A 852 -6.71 29.78 -18.97
C ASN A 852 -5.34 29.75 -18.26
N ASN A 853 -4.88 30.90 -17.79
CA ASN A 853 -3.67 31.01 -16.97
C ASN A 853 -3.74 30.10 -15.73
N ARG A 854 -2.63 29.41 -15.44
CA ARG A 854 -2.45 28.56 -14.27
C ARG A 854 -1.46 29.23 -13.30
N PRO A 855 -1.92 29.75 -12.16
CA PRO A 855 -1.05 30.42 -11.21
C PRO A 855 0.07 29.52 -10.67
N LEU A 856 1.25 30.12 -10.50
CA LEU A 856 2.43 29.49 -9.90
C LEU A 856 2.28 29.37 -8.38
N SER A 857 3.14 28.56 -7.77
CA SER A 857 3.18 28.43 -6.31
C SER A 857 3.65 29.73 -5.64
N PRO A 858 2.98 30.23 -4.59
CA PRO A 858 3.44 31.37 -3.80
C PRO A 858 4.77 31.10 -3.06
N PHE A 859 5.18 29.83 -2.94
CA PHE A 859 6.47 29.48 -2.33
C PHE A 859 7.67 29.87 -3.19
N LEU A 860 7.48 30.01 -4.52
CA LEU A 860 8.55 30.44 -5.43
C LEU A 860 8.96 31.89 -5.17
N ASP A 861 8.00 32.77 -4.85
CA ASP A 861 8.24 34.20 -4.59
C ASP A 861 9.17 34.40 -3.38
N ARG A 862 9.11 33.50 -2.40
CA ARG A 862 9.95 33.52 -1.18
C ARG A 862 11.42 33.22 -1.45
N LEU A 863 11.74 32.55 -2.56
CA LEU A 863 13.13 32.30 -2.97
C LEU A 863 13.80 33.57 -3.53
N GLY A 864 13.00 34.53 -4.01
CA GLY A 864 13.48 35.82 -4.52
C GLY A 864 14.49 35.67 -5.67
N SER A 865 15.51 36.52 -5.69
CA SER A 865 16.51 36.61 -6.76
C SER A 865 17.45 35.40 -6.89
N ILE A 866 17.35 34.42 -5.97
CA ILE A 866 18.16 33.18 -6.02
C ILE A 866 17.61 32.23 -7.10
N LEU A 867 16.32 32.34 -7.44
CA LEU A 867 15.65 31.47 -8.41
C LEU A 867 15.80 32.03 -9.84
N THR A 868 16.31 31.22 -10.76
CA THR A 868 16.39 31.56 -12.19
C THR A 868 15.22 30.93 -12.95
N CYS A 869 14.34 31.74 -13.54
CA CYS A 869 13.22 31.26 -14.34
C CYS A 869 13.58 31.08 -15.82
N ARG A 870 13.23 29.93 -16.42
CA ARG A 870 13.41 29.62 -17.83
C ARG A 870 12.12 29.08 -18.45
N SER A 871 11.72 29.63 -19.59
CA SER A 871 10.65 29.07 -20.42
C SER A 871 11.24 27.99 -21.32
N ILE A 872 10.71 26.77 -21.26
CA ILE A 872 11.24 25.62 -22.01
C ILE A 872 10.20 25.11 -23.00
N GLU A 873 10.58 25.03 -24.26
CA GLU A 873 9.82 24.30 -25.28
C GLU A 873 10.26 22.81 -25.29
N PRO A 874 9.33 21.84 -25.27
CA PRO A 874 9.67 20.43 -25.28
C PRO A 874 10.41 20.04 -26.56
N SER A 875 11.48 19.24 -26.45
CA SER A 875 12.22 18.78 -27.65
C SER A 875 11.46 17.74 -28.47
N ARG A 876 10.47 17.06 -27.87
CA ARG A 876 9.74 15.91 -28.44
C ARG A 876 8.31 15.81 -27.87
N PHE A 877 7.55 14.83 -28.38
CA PHE A 877 6.19 14.53 -27.90
C PHE A 877 6.17 13.22 -27.14
N LEU A 878 5.25 13.10 -26.17
CA LEU A 878 5.01 11.85 -25.47
C LEU A 878 4.31 10.84 -26.40
N PRO A 879 4.85 9.61 -26.59
CA PRO A 879 4.19 8.58 -27.39
C PRO A 879 2.79 8.22 -26.87
N ARG A 880 1.86 7.85 -27.76
CA ARG A 880 0.55 7.33 -27.36
C ARG A 880 0.68 5.91 -26.81
N ALA A 881 0.03 5.63 -25.68
CA ALA A 881 0.03 4.29 -25.08
C ALA A 881 -0.57 3.23 -26.02
N ALA A 882 0.06 2.05 -26.11
CA ALA A 882 -0.37 0.95 -26.98
C ALA A 882 -1.83 0.51 -26.75
N ASP A 883 -2.29 0.51 -25.50
CA ASP A 883 -3.66 0.12 -25.12
C ASP A 883 -4.76 1.09 -25.59
N SER A 884 -4.39 2.22 -26.19
CA SER A 884 -5.32 3.18 -26.81
C SER A 884 -5.73 2.79 -28.24
N GLN A 885 -5.16 1.71 -28.78
CA GLN A 885 -5.53 1.17 -30.08
C GLN A 885 -7.01 0.75 -30.11
N LYS A 886 -7.60 0.88 -31.30
CA LYS A 886 -8.97 0.45 -31.56
C LYS A 886 -9.03 -1.07 -31.59
N ILE A 887 -10.08 -1.63 -31.00
CA ILE A 887 -10.42 -3.05 -31.18
C ILE A 887 -11.01 -3.21 -32.57
N ASP A 888 -10.60 -4.23 -33.32
CA ASP A 888 -11.18 -4.56 -34.63
C ASP A 888 -12.56 -5.21 -34.45
N LEU A 889 -13.55 -4.38 -34.12
CA LEU A 889 -14.92 -4.80 -33.83
C LEU A 889 -15.76 -4.80 -35.11
N ILE A 890 -16.21 -5.99 -35.53
CA ILE A 890 -17.16 -6.15 -36.62
C ILE A 890 -18.55 -6.25 -36.01
N VAL A 891 -19.31 -5.16 -36.12
CA VAL A 891 -20.67 -5.04 -35.57
C VAL A 891 -21.70 -5.53 -36.59
N GLU A 892 -22.38 -6.62 -36.28
CA GLU A 892 -23.54 -7.08 -37.04
C GLU A 892 -24.85 -6.65 -36.37
N GLY A 893 -25.73 -6.01 -37.15
CA GLY A 893 -27.02 -5.52 -36.67
C GLY A 893 -27.01 -4.11 -36.07
N ARG A 894 -28.08 -3.80 -35.35
CA ARG A 894 -28.30 -2.51 -34.68
C ARG A 894 -27.71 -2.56 -33.27
N LEU A 895 -26.95 -1.53 -32.88
CA LEU A 895 -26.51 -1.39 -31.49
C LEU A 895 -27.72 -1.03 -30.63
N ARG A 896 -27.95 -1.89 -29.63
CA ARG A 896 -29.10 -1.79 -28.74
C ARG A 896 -28.60 -1.84 -27.29
N PHE A 897 -28.63 -0.69 -26.61
CA PHE A 897 -28.11 -0.58 -25.23
C PHE A 897 -29.08 0.11 -24.30
N GLY A 898 -29.08 -0.28 -23.04
CA GLY A 898 -29.80 0.41 -21.98
C GLY A 898 -29.13 1.73 -21.58
N ALA A 899 -29.92 2.70 -21.11
CA ALA A 899 -29.40 3.99 -20.62
C ALA A 899 -28.29 3.84 -19.54
N SER A 900 -28.45 2.88 -18.62
CA SER A 900 -27.44 2.57 -17.58
C SER A 900 -26.15 1.96 -18.14
N GLN A 901 -26.22 1.26 -19.27
CA GLN A 901 -25.06 0.69 -19.94
C GLN A 901 -24.23 1.80 -20.61
N LEU A 902 -24.88 2.77 -21.26
CA LEU A 902 -24.19 3.92 -21.85
C LEU A 902 -23.57 4.86 -20.81
N ALA A 903 -24.19 4.98 -19.62
CA ALA A 903 -23.55 5.65 -18.48
C ALA A 903 -22.25 4.92 -18.03
N LEU A 904 -22.19 3.60 -18.16
CA LEU A 904 -20.95 2.84 -17.93
C LEU A 904 -19.88 3.16 -18.97
N TYR A 905 -20.27 3.34 -20.24
CA TYR A 905 -19.34 3.77 -21.29
C TYR A 905 -18.76 5.16 -21.03
N GLU A 906 -19.59 6.13 -20.58
CA GLU A 906 -19.12 7.47 -20.19
C GLU A 906 -18.08 7.40 -19.07
N THR A 907 -18.28 6.52 -18.09
CA THR A 907 -17.34 6.38 -16.96
C THR A 907 -16.07 5.62 -17.36
N CYS A 908 -16.18 4.50 -18.06
CA CYS A 908 -15.02 3.74 -18.55
C CYS A 908 -15.40 2.86 -19.76
N PRO A 909 -15.01 3.25 -21.00
CA PRO A 909 -15.28 2.46 -22.20
C PRO A 909 -14.73 1.03 -22.14
N ARG A 910 -13.54 0.82 -21.57
CA ARG A 910 -13.00 -0.55 -21.41
C ARG A 910 -13.85 -1.42 -20.49
N ARG A 911 -14.37 -0.87 -19.38
CA ARG A 911 -15.25 -1.61 -18.47
C ARG A 911 -16.58 -1.96 -19.15
N PHE A 912 -17.11 -1.03 -19.96
CA PHE A 912 -18.28 -1.30 -20.79
C PHE A 912 -18.03 -2.47 -21.74
N PHE A 913 -16.87 -2.49 -22.41
CA PHE A 913 -16.49 -3.57 -23.31
C PHE A 913 -16.52 -4.93 -22.61
N TYR A 914 -15.81 -5.07 -21.48
CA TYR A 914 -15.79 -6.32 -20.71
C TYR A 914 -17.18 -6.77 -20.24
N THR A 915 -18.02 -5.82 -19.82
CA THR A 915 -19.32 -6.12 -19.19
C THR A 915 -20.43 -6.41 -20.20
N HIS A 916 -20.52 -5.63 -21.28
CA HIS A 916 -21.67 -5.64 -22.18
C HIS A 916 -21.37 -6.17 -23.57
N VAL A 917 -20.13 -6.04 -24.03
CA VAL A 917 -19.72 -6.47 -25.38
C VAL A 917 -19.14 -7.89 -25.33
N LEU A 918 -18.08 -8.10 -24.54
CA LEU A 918 -17.47 -9.41 -24.33
C LEU A 918 -18.25 -10.29 -23.34
N GLN A 919 -19.03 -9.66 -22.45
CA GLN A 919 -19.94 -10.35 -21.53
C GLN A 919 -19.23 -11.40 -20.67
N LEU A 920 -18.04 -11.05 -20.14
CA LEU A 920 -17.17 -11.97 -19.40
C LEU A 920 -17.88 -12.66 -18.22
N GLY A 921 -18.96 -12.07 -17.69
CA GLY A 921 -19.47 -12.47 -16.40
C GLY A 921 -18.38 -12.31 -15.33
N GLY A 922 -18.69 -12.64 -14.09
CA GLY A 922 -17.68 -12.61 -13.04
C GLY A 922 -18.33 -12.57 -11.69
N ARG A 923 -17.77 -13.32 -10.75
CA ARG A 923 -18.26 -13.36 -9.37
C ARG A 923 -17.91 -12.02 -8.72
N ARG A 924 -18.93 -11.20 -8.42
CA ARG A 924 -18.78 -10.18 -7.38
C ARG A 924 -18.89 -10.92 -6.06
N SER A 925 -17.91 -10.79 -5.17
CA SER A 925 -18.07 -11.18 -3.78
C SER A 925 -19.20 -10.29 -3.23
N SER A 926 -20.39 -10.86 -3.05
CA SER A 926 -21.55 -10.11 -2.58
C SER A 926 -21.42 -9.90 -1.08
N THR A 927 -21.32 -8.66 -0.64
CA THR A 927 -21.43 -8.33 0.80
C THR A 927 -22.86 -8.60 1.28
N ALA A 928 -23.05 -8.75 2.59
CA ALA A 928 -24.38 -8.88 3.19
C ALA A 928 -25.33 -7.73 2.76
N PHE A 929 -24.78 -6.51 2.67
CA PHE A 929 -25.48 -5.33 2.13
C PHE A 929 -25.90 -5.47 0.66
N MET A 930 -25.04 -6.02 -0.20
CA MET A 930 -25.38 -6.29 -1.59
C MET A 930 -26.48 -7.36 -1.69
N GLN A 931 -26.39 -8.44 -0.91
CA GLN A 931 -27.41 -9.49 -0.85
C GLN A 931 -28.75 -8.93 -0.40
N MET A 932 -28.78 -8.08 0.64
CA MET A 932 -29.99 -7.39 1.09
C MET A 932 -30.60 -6.56 -0.06
N HIS A 933 -29.80 -5.80 -0.79
CA HIS A 933 -30.29 -5.06 -1.95
C HIS A 933 -30.77 -5.95 -3.10
N ASP A 934 -30.18 -7.12 -3.29
CA ASP A 934 -30.63 -8.10 -4.28
C ASP A 934 -32.00 -8.69 -3.89
N VAL A 935 -32.20 -8.98 -2.59
CA VAL A 935 -33.52 -9.35 -2.04
C VAL A 935 -34.55 -8.25 -2.30
N ILE A 936 -34.23 -6.99 -1.98
CA ILE A 936 -35.13 -5.85 -2.24
C ILE A 936 -35.49 -5.78 -3.73
N ARG A 937 -34.51 -5.93 -4.64
CA ARG A 937 -34.78 -5.92 -6.09
C ARG A 937 -35.67 -7.07 -6.55
N SER A 938 -35.49 -8.26 -5.97
CA SER A 938 -36.36 -9.41 -6.25
C SER A 938 -37.80 -9.10 -5.84
N VAL A 939 -37.99 -8.66 -4.59
CA VAL A 939 -39.33 -8.33 -4.06
C VAL A 939 -39.97 -7.18 -4.83
N LEU A 940 -39.22 -6.13 -5.18
CA LEU A 940 -39.71 -5.03 -6.02
C LEU A 940 -40.22 -5.54 -7.36
N LYS A 941 -39.46 -6.43 -8.02
CA LYS A 941 -39.86 -7.00 -9.30
C LYS A 941 -41.19 -7.75 -9.16
N ASP A 942 -41.30 -8.61 -8.15
CA ASP A 942 -42.52 -9.39 -7.89
C ASP A 942 -43.73 -8.50 -7.54
N VAL A 943 -43.50 -7.42 -6.80
CA VAL A 943 -44.51 -6.42 -6.44
C VAL A 943 -44.97 -5.60 -7.65
N ILE A 944 -44.06 -5.28 -8.57
CA ILE A 944 -44.37 -4.51 -9.78
C ILE A 944 -45.14 -5.38 -10.79
N THR A 945 -44.84 -6.67 -10.87
CA THR A 945 -45.51 -7.59 -11.81
C THR A 945 -46.82 -8.18 -11.29
N SER A 946 -47.16 -7.95 -10.02
CA SER A 946 -48.36 -8.46 -9.36
C SER A 946 -49.52 -7.46 -9.48
N ASP A 947 -50.68 -7.91 -9.95
CA ASP A 947 -51.90 -7.08 -10.03
C ASP A 947 -52.64 -6.95 -8.68
N GLU A 948 -52.22 -7.70 -7.65
CA GLU A 948 -52.85 -7.70 -6.34
C GLU A 948 -52.39 -6.54 -5.44
N ALA A 949 -53.34 -6.00 -4.66
CA ALA A 949 -53.04 -5.00 -3.64
C ALA A 949 -52.20 -5.60 -2.51
N ILE A 950 -50.94 -5.18 -2.40
CA ILE A 950 -50.00 -5.71 -1.40
C ILE A 950 -50.17 -4.96 -0.07
N ASN A 951 -50.63 -5.69 0.94
CA ASN A 951 -50.66 -5.21 2.32
C ASN A 951 -49.33 -5.49 3.05
N SER A 952 -49.16 -4.94 4.25
CA SER A 952 -47.92 -5.09 5.03
C SER A 952 -47.57 -6.54 5.39
N HIS A 953 -48.56 -7.41 5.55
CA HIS A 953 -48.35 -8.82 5.86
C HIS A 953 -47.79 -9.58 4.65
N GLU A 954 -48.38 -9.35 3.48
CA GLU A 954 -47.96 -9.96 2.22
C GLU A 954 -46.55 -9.50 1.81
N LEU A 955 -46.25 -8.20 1.98
CA LEU A 955 -44.91 -7.67 1.72
C LEU A 955 -43.85 -8.35 2.60
N ARG A 956 -44.17 -8.57 3.89
CA ARG A 956 -43.30 -9.27 4.83
C ARG A 956 -43.09 -10.72 4.40
N HIS A 957 -44.15 -11.45 4.06
CA HIS A 957 -44.06 -12.83 3.59
C HIS A 957 -43.17 -12.98 2.35
N ARG A 958 -43.37 -12.13 1.32
CA ARG A 958 -42.51 -12.14 0.11
C ARG A 958 -41.05 -11.82 0.41
N THR A 959 -40.82 -10.89 1.34
CA THR A 959 -39.47 -10.55 1.80
C THR A 959 -38.82 -11.74 2.49
N ASP A 960 -39.55 -12.46 3.34
CA ASP A 960 -39.05 -13.64 4.07
C ASP A 960 -38.66 -14.77 3.11
N LEU A 961 -39.50 -15.03 2.11
CA LEU A 961 -39.20 -16.00 1.05
C LEU A 961 -37.95 -15.63 0.27
N ALA A 962 -37.82 -14.36 -0.13
CA ALA A 962 -36.64 -13.89 -0.84
C ALA A 962 -35.37 -13.93 0.04
N PHE A 963 -35.48 -13.71 1.35
CA PHE A 963 -34.38 -13.85 2.32
C PHE A 963 -33.91 -15.29 2.46
N ALA A 964 -34.84 -16.25 2.58
CA ALA A 964 -34.53 -17.66 2.83
C ALA A 964 -33.66 -18.31 1.75
N GLY A 965 -33.68 -17.80 0.52
CA GLY A 965 -32.86 -18.27 -0.60
C GLY A 965 -31.42 -17.71 -0.65
N THR A 966 -30.97 -16.98 0.38
CA THR A 966 -29.68 -16.29 0.38
C THR A 966 -28.83 -16.64 1.60
N ASP A 967 -27.50 -16.50 1.48
CA ASP A 967 -26.59 -16.66 2.63
C ASP A 967 -26.90 -15.69 3.79
N LEU A 968 -27.58 -14.58 3.47
CA LEU A 968 -28.02 -13.58 4.43
C LEU A 968 -28.99 -14.15 5.49
N ALA A 969 -29.72 -15.22 5.17
CA ALA A 969 -30.61 -15.88 6.13
C ALA A 969 -29.84 -16.49 7.31
N ASN A 970 -28.62 -16.99 7.04
CA ASN A 970 -27.74 -17.59 8.04
C ASN A 970 -26.77 -16.58 8.67
N HIS A 971 -26.82 -15.32 8.25
CA HIS A 971 -25.97 -14.26 8.80
C HIS A 971 -26.40 -13.94 10.24
N GLY A 972 -25.44 -13.67 11.12
CA GLY A 972 -25.70 -13.30 12.52
C GLY A 972 -26.58 -12.06 12.74
N TYR A 973 -26.85 -11.29 11.67
CA TYR A 973 -27.63 -10.04 11.67
C TYR A 973 -28.79 -10.07 10.67
N SER A 974 -29.26 -11.27 10.30
CA SER A 974 -30.31 -11.48 9.31
C SER A 974 -31.60 -10.69 9.62
N THR A 975 -32.02 -10.65 10.88
CA THR A 975 -33.19 -9.88 11.34
C THR A 975 -33.04 -8.39 11.09
N TYR A 976 -31.86 -7.82 11.37
CA TYR A 976 -31.59 -6.42 11.12
C TYR A 976 -31.67 -6.10 9.63
N PHE A 977 -30.97 -6.86 8.77
CA PHE A 977 -31.04 -6.64 7.31
C PHE A 977 -32.46 -6.75 6.76
N ARG A 978 -33.25 -7.69 7.30
CA ARG A 978 -34.66 -7.85 6.96
C ARG A 978 -35.47 -6.60 7.29
N ASP A 979 -35.29 -6.02 8.47
CA ASP A 979 -36.01 -4.80 8.88
C ASP A 979 -35.64 -3.59 8.00
N ILE A 980 -34.38 -3.49 7.55
CA ILE A 980 -33.97 -2.48 6.56
C ILE A 980 -34.70 -2.69 5.25
N ALA A 981 -34.67 -3.93 4.74
CA ALA A 981 -35.32 -4.26 3.47
C ALA A 981 -36.81 -3.92 3.52
N LEU A 982 -37.49 -4.28 4.61
CA LEU A 982 -38.89 -3.93 4.84
C LEU A 982 -39.11 -2.41 4.90
N THR A 983 -38.24 -1.66 5.57
CA THR A 983 -38.33 -0.19 5.62
C THR A 983 -38.27 0.42 4.20
N MET A 984 -37.32 -0.02 3.38
CA MET A 984 -37.18 0.43 1.99
C MET A 984 -38.40 0.06 1.14
N LEU A 985 -38.90 -1.17 1.29
CA LEU A 985 -40.06 -1.66 0.57
C LEU A 985 -41.36 -0.96 1.02
N HIS A 986 -41.51 -0.64 2.30
CA HIS A 986 -42.63 0.15 2.80
C HIS A 986 -42.61 1.58 2.24
N PHE A 987 -41.45 2.22 2.18
CA PHE A 987 -41.31 3.52 1.53
C PHE A 987 -41.75 3.44 0.05
N PHE A 988 -41.30 2.41 -0.67
CA PHE A 988 -41.71 2.17 -2.05
C PHE A 988 -43.23 2.11 -2.20
N ILE A 989 -43.92 1.30 -1.38
CA ILE A 989 -45.39 1.22 -1.38
C ILE A 989 -46.03 2.56 -1.03
N SER A 990 -45.54 3.27 -0.01
CA SER A 990 -46.08 4.59 0.37
C SER A 990 -45.94 5.63 -0.75
N SER A 991 -44.89 5.52 -1.59
CA SER A 991 -44.66 6.43 -2.71
C SER A 991 -45.67 6.28 -3.86
N ARG A 992 -46.49 5.22 -3.83
CA ARG A 992 -47.58 4.95 -4.79
C ARG A 992 -48.95 5.45 -4.34
N VAL A 993 -49.09 5.88 -3.07
CA VAL A 993 -50.40 6.25 -2.50
C VAL A 993 -51.05 7.36 -3.32
N GLY A 994 -52.32 7.13 -3.71
CA GLY A 994 -53.10 8.09 -4.51
C GLY A 994 -52.76 8.13 -6.00
N THR A 995 -51.97 7.18 -6.52
CA THR A 995 -51.66 7.08 -7.96
C THR A 995 -52.29 5.83 -8.58
N ILE A 996 -52.60 5.92 -9.88
CA ILE A 996 -53.07 4.77 -10.67
C ILE A 996 -51.86 4.13 -11.35
N ILE A 997 -51.70 2.82 -11.19
CA ILE A 997 -50.58 2.05 -11.76
C ILE A 997 -50.95 1.66 -13.21
N GLU A 998 -50.08 1.99 -14.16
CA GLU A 998 -50.14 1.50 -15.54
C GLU A 998 -49.02 0.47 -15.75
N SER A 999 -49.26 -0.54 -16.60
CA SER A 999 -48.25 -1.54 -16.93
C SER A 999 -47.05 -0.87 -17.63
N PRO A 1000 -45.81 -1.05 -17.14
CA PRO A 1000 -44.64 -0.42 -17.72
C PRO A 1000 -44.36 -0.99 -19.12
N VAL A 1001 -44.38 -0.12 -20.13
CA VAL A 1001 -44.01 -0.48 -21.51
C VAL A 1001 -42.57 -0.09 -21.76
N VAL A 1002 -41.79 -1.00 -22.38
CA VAL A 1002 -40.42 -0.69 -22.81
C VAL A 1002 -40.45 0.44 -23.83
N VAL A 1003 -39.71 1.51 -23.55
CA VAL A 1003 -39.61 2.67 -24.44
C VAL A 1003 -38.29 2.63 -25.20
N ASN A 1004 -38.36 2.82 -26.51
CA ASN A 1004 -37.19 2.88 -27.37
C ASN A 1004 -36.94 4.33 -27.80
N LEU A 1005 -35.74 4.85 -27.51
CA LEU A 1005 -35.26 6.12 -28.02
C LEU A 1005 -34.36 5.85 -29.24
N LEU A 1006 -34.80 6.30 -30.42
CA LEU A 1006 -34.06 6.16 -31.66
C LEU A 1006 -33.10 7.34 -31.84
N LEU A 1007 -31.82 7.06 -32.00
CA LEU A 1007 -30.78 8.05 -32.31
C LEU A 1007 -30.12 7.66 -33.63
N GLY A 1008 -30.68 8.15 -34.73
CA GLY A 1008 -30.28 7.72 -36.08
C GLY A 1008 -30.66 6.25 -36.32
N ASN A 1009 -29.67 5.41 -36.62
CA ASN A 1009 -29.87 3.97 -36.84
C ASN A 1009 -29.74 3.11 -35.58
N GLU A 1010 -29.38 3.71 -34.44
CA GLU A 1010 -29.17 2.99 -33.16
C GLU A 1010 -30.32 3.21 -32.18
N GLU A 1011 -30.42 2.31 -31.20
CA GLU A 1011 -31.53 2.29 -30.26
C GLU A 1011 -31.05 2.27 -28.80
N ILE A 1012 -31.60 3.16 -28.00
CA ILE A 1012 -31.48 3.13 -26.55
C ILE A 1012 -32.75 2.54 -25.96
N ILE A 1013 -32.61 1.42 -25.25
CA ILE A 1013 -33.72 0.80 -24.51
C ILE A 1013 -33.86 1.48 -23.15
N VAL A 1014 -35.07 1.98 -22.89
CA VAL A 1014 -35.45 2.49 -21.58
C VAL A 1014 -36.65 1.69 -21.09
N THR A 1015 -36.40 0.75 -20.19
CA THR A 1015 -37.45 -0.02 -19.51
C THR A 1015 -37.87 0.73 -18.24
N PRO A 1016 -39.02 1.38 -18.13
CA PRO A 1016 -39.47 1.92 -16.86
C PRO A 1016 -39.56 0.82 -15.80
N ASP A 1017 -39.27 1.13 -14.54
CA ASP A 1017 -39.60 0.19 -13.47
C ASP A 1017 -41.10 0.30 -13.16
N GLU A 1018 -41.68 1.51 -13.25
CA GLU A 1018 -43.12 1.76 -13.09
C GLU A 1018 -43.61 2.94 -13.95
N VAL A 1019 -44.90 2.93 -14.29
CA VAL A 1019 -45.62 4.07 -14.86
C VAL A 1019 -46.83 4.36 -13.97
N LEU A 1020 -46.93 5.60 -13.47
CA LEU A 1020 -47.99 6.01 -12.55
C LEU A 1020 -48.72 7.23 -13.08
N VAL A 1021 -50.04 7.29 -12.92
CA VAL A 1021 -50.85 8.47 -13.18
C VAL A 1021 -51.17 9.16 -11.86
N ARG A 1022 -50.74 10.41 -11.72
CA ARG A 1022 -51.00 11.23 -10.54
C ARG A 1022 -52.45 11.73 -10.51
N PRO A 1023 -52.94 12.21 -9.35
CA PRO A 1023 -54.29 12.80 -9.25
C PRO A 1023 -54.54 13.97 -10.21
N ASP A 1024 -53.48 14.68 -10.60
CA ASP A 1024 -53.52 15.79 -11.57
C ASP A 1024 -53.57 15.32 -13.05
N GLY A 1025 -53.64 14.00 -13.28
CA GLY A 1025 -53.66 13.37 -14.61
C GLY A 1025 -52.29 13.24 -15.27
N VAL A 1026 -51.21 13.72 -14.63
CA VAL A 1026 -49.87 13.68 -15.23
C VAL A 1026 -49.25 12.29 -15.09
N ARG A 1027 -48.91 11.68 -16.23
CA ARG A 1027 -48.15 10.42 -16.29
C ARG A 1027 -46.72 10.62 -15.78
N THR A 1028 -46.28 9.71 -14.93
CA THR A 1028 -44.99 9.73 -14.26
C THR A 1028 -44.28 8.40 -14.49
N VAL A 1029 -43.17 8.44 -15.22
CA VAL A 1029 -42.35 7.26 -15.53
C VAL A 1029 -41.20 7.19 -14.53
N ARG A 1030 -41.14 6.13 -13.73
CA ARG A 1030 -40.21 6.00 -12.60
C ARG A 1030 -39.13 4.96 -12.86
N ARG A 1031 -37.94 5.27 -12.35
CA ARG A 1031 -36.84 4.31 -12.13
C ARG A 1031 -36.54 4.20 -10.64
N VAL A 1032 -36.52 2.99 -10.13
CA VAL A 1032 -36.31 2.67 -8.72
C VAL A 1032 -34.88 2.22 -8.48
N ARG A 1033 -34.21 2.85 -7.53
CA ARG A 1033 -32.85 2.57 -7.08
C ARG A 1033 -32.90 2.16 -5.63
N THR A 1034 -32.27 1.03 -5.31
CA THR A 1034 -32.20 0.57 -3.93
C THR A 1034 -31.18 1.35 -3.10
N GLY A 1035 -30.15 1.96 -3.71
CA GLY A 1035 -29.09 2.72 -3.02
C GLY A 1035 -29.33 4.23 -2.94
N HIS A 1036 -28.34 4.96 -2.39
CA HIS A 1036 -28.35 6.42 -2.23
C HIS A 1036 -28.22 7.20 -3.56
N LYS A 1037 -28.80 8.39 -3.61
CA LYS A 1037 -28.75 9.36 -4.71
C LYS A 1037 -27.35 9.93 -4.88
N ARG A 1038 -26.84 9.94 -6.13
CA ARG A 1038 -25.55 10.56 -6.45
C ARG A 1038 -25.74 11.99 -6.93
N SER A 1039 -24.79 12.88 -6.60
CA SER A 1039 -24.85 14.32 -6.92
C SER A 1039 -25.07 14.64 -8.40
N ASN A 1040 -24.54 13.83 -9.32
CA ASN A 1040 -24.63 14.06 -10.76
C ASN A 1040 -25.60 13.12 -11.50
N GLU A 1041 -26.26 12.18 -10.80
CA GLU A 1041 -27.11 11.16 -11.45
C GLU A 1041 -28.28 11.78 -12.21
N SER A 1042 -28.83 12.90 -11.74
CA SER A 1042 -29.92 13.60 -12.42
C SER A 1042 -29.49 14.37 -13.68
N LYS A 1043 -28.17 14.48 -13.93
CA LYS A 1043 -27.60 15.28 -15.02
C LYS A 1043 -26.73 14.47 -15.98
N ASP A 1044 -26.61 13.16 -15.76
CA ASP A 1044 -25.78 12.29 -16.60
C ASP A 1044 -26.49 11.90 -17.91
N VAL A 1045 -25.76 11.19 -18.78
CA VAL A 1045 -26.31 10.70 -20.05
C VAL A 1045 -27.46 9.70 -19.88
N GLY A 1046 -27.50 8.98 -18.76
CA GLY A 1046 -28.56 8.02 -18.45
C GLY A 1046 -29.87 8.72 -18.09
N ALA A 1047 -29.81 9.78 -17.28
CA ALA A 1047 -30.94 10.65 -16.99
C ALA A 1047 -31.44 11.38 -18.25
N ALA A 1048 -30.54 11.89 -19.08
CA ALA A 1048 -30.91 12.51 -20.36
C ALA A 1048 -31.63 11.51 -21.29
N ALA A 1049 -31.11 10.28 -21.42
CA ALA A 1049 -31.75 9.22 -22.20
C ALA A 1049 -33.16 8.88 -21.68
N LEU A 1050 -33.34 8.80 -20.36
CA LEU A 1050 -34.64 8.57 -19.74
C LEU A 1050 -35.62 9.73 -20.03
N ILE A 1051 -35.20 10.99 -19.88
CA ILE A 1051 -36.04 12.16 -20.20
C ILE A 1051 -36.46 12.16 -21.67
N LEU A 1052 -35.53 11.92 -22.60
CA LEU A 1052 -35.79 11.92 -24.03
C LEU A 1052 -36.74 10.78 -24.43
N ALA A 1053 -36.51 9.57 -23.91
CA ALA A 1053 -37.39 8.42 -24.13
C ALA A 1053 -38.82 8.69 -23.62
N VAL A 1054 -38.95 9.23 -22.40
CA VAL A 1054 -40.25 9.57 -21.81
C VAL A 1054 -40.98 10.64 -22.62
N LYS A 1055 -40.29 11.71 -23.03
CA LYS A 1055 -40.87 12.76 -23.88
C LYS A 1055 -41.36 12.21 -25.24
N GLN A 1056 -40.64 11.23 -25.80
CA GLN A 1056 -40.99 10.61 -27.09
C GLN A 1056 -42.21 9.68 -26.96
N ALA A 1057 -42.27 8.84 -25.91
CA ALA A 1057 -43.35 7.86 -25.74
C ALA A 1057 -44.62 8.45 -25.12
N TYR A 1058 -44.47 9.41 -24.21
CA TYR A 1058 -45.58 9.98 -23.44
C TYR A 1058 -45.46 11.52 -23.43
N PRO A 1059 -46.00 12.21 -24.44
CA PRO A 1059 -45.99 13.67 -24.48
C PRO A 1059 -46.61 14.27 -23.20
N GLY A 1060 -45.88 15.15 -22.51
CA GLY A 1060 -46.33 15.77 -21.26
C GLY A 1060 -46.04 14.96 -19.98
N ALA A 1061 -45.51 13.72 -20.09
CA ALA A 1061 -45.13 12.93 -18.94
C ALA A 1061 -43.83 13.40 -18.27
N ILE A 1062 -43.65 13.02 -17.01
CA ILE A 1062 -42.49 13.36 -16.18
C ILE A 1062 -41.65 12.11 -15.91
N ALA A 1063 -40.33 12.24 -15.96
CA ALA A 1063 -39.40 11.19 -15.53
C ALA A 1063 -38.95 11.41 -14.07
N GLU A 1064 -38.94 10.35 -13.25
CA GLU A 1064 -38.47 10.39 -11.86
C GLU A 1064 -37.48 9.28 -11.53
N LEU A 1065 -36.59 9.57 -10.57
CA LEU A 1065 -35.77 8.60 -9.87
C LEU A 1065 -36.28 8.45 -8.43
N VAL A 1066 -36.48 7.20 -7.99
CA VAL A 1066 -36.84 6.87 -6.60
C VAL A 1066 -35.62 6.21 -5.94
N HIS A 1067 -35.12 6.78 -4.85
CA HIS A 1067 -33.99 6.24 -4.09
C HIS A 1067 -34.48 5.71 -2.75
N LEU A 1068 -34.56 4.38 -2.63
CA LEU A 1068 -35.17 3.72 -1.46
C LEU A 1068 -34.33 3.86 -0.19
N SER A 1069 -33.00 3.88 -0.31
CA SER A 1069 -32.12 4.11 0.85
C SER A 1069 -32.29 5.50 1.46
N ASP A 1070 -32.68 6.49 0.65
CA ASP A 1070 -32.85 7.89 1.10
C ASP A 1070 -34.29 8.23 1.47
N GLY A 1071 -35.25 7.34 1.15
CA GLY A 1071 -36.67 7.69 1.22
C GLY A 1071 -37.03 8.91 0.36
N GLN A 1072 -36.38 9.08 -0.81
CA GLN A 1072 -36.52 10.27 -1.64
C GLN A 1072 -36.96 9.94 -3.07
N THR A 1073 -37.88 10.75 -3.61
CA THR A 1073 -38.25 10.78 -5.04
C THR A 1073 -37.77 12.09 -5.66
N SER A 1074 -37.07 11.99 -6.80
CA SER A 1074 -36.48 13.13 -7.50
C SER A 1074 -36.99 13.24 -8.93
N ARG A 1075 -37.62 14.38 -9.26
CA ARG A 1075 -37.97 14.72 -10.64
C ARG A 1075 -36.72 14.99 -11.47
N LEU A 1076 -36.64 14.41 -12.66
CA LEU A 1076 -35.58 14.69 -13.62
C LEU A 1076 -35.97 15.88 -14.50
N SER A 1077 -35.12 16.89 -14.54
CA SER A 1077 -35.24 18.04 -15.43
C SER A 1077 -33.87 18.49 -15.91
N LEU A 1078 -33.78 18.76 -17.21
CA LEU A 1078 -32.61 19.31 -17.89
C LEU A 1078 -33.08 20.41 -18.84
N SER A 1079 -32.29 21.47 -19.00
CA SER A 1079 -32.57 22.50 -20.00
C SER A 1079 -32.43 21.94 -21.43
N ASP A 1080 -33.09 22.57 -22.41
CA ASP A 1080 -33.01 22.11 -23.81
C ASP A 1080 -31.60 22.19 -24.40
N ARG A 1081 -30.75 23.08 -23.86
CA ARG A 1081 -29.33 23.14 -24.23
C ARG A 1081 -28.55 21.94 -23.67
N GLU A 1082 -28.78 21.60 -22.41
CA GLU A 1082 -28.15 20.43 -21.78
C GLU A 1082 -28.62 19.13 -22.42
N LEU A 1083 -29.92 18.99 -22.71
CA LEU A 1083 -30.47 17.81 -23.39
C LEU A 1083 -29.84 17.59 -24.76
N ARG A 1084 -29.73 18.64 -25.58
CA ARG A 1084 -29.05 18.56 -26.89
C ARG A 1084 -27.59 18.13 -26.76
N GLY A 1085 -26.82 18.78 -25.88
CA GLY A 1085 -25.42 18.41 -25.66
C GLY A 1085 -25.23 16.96 -25.16
N ARG A 1086 -26.18 16.44 -24.37
CA ARG A 1086 -26.18 15.03 -23.92
C ARG A 1086 -26.59 14.06 -25.03
N GLN A 1087 -27.54 14.43 -25.86
CA GLN A 1087 -27.94 13.67 -27.04
C GLN A 1087 -26.78 13.52 -28.03
N ASP A 1088 -26.06 14.62 -28.33
CA ASP A 1088 -24.87 14.59 -29.18
C ASP A 1088 -23.78 13.66 -28.61
N LYS A 1089 -23.62 13.67 -27.28
CA LYS A 1089 -22.69 12.78 -26.59
C LYS A 1089 -23.09 11.31 -26.70
N LEU A 1090 -24.38 10.98 -26.60
CA LEU A 1090 -24.90 9.63 -26.80
C LEU A 1090 -24.68 9.15 -28.24
N ILE A 1091 -24.93 9.99 -29.24
CA ILE A 1091 -24.65 9.69 -30.65
C ILE A 1091 -23.16 9.40 -30.84
N LYS A 1092 -22.28 10.25 -30.27
CA LYS A 1092 -20.83 10.04 -30.29
C LYS A 1092 -20.43 8.69 -29.68
N PHE A 1093 -21.05 8.27 -28.58
CA PHE A 1093 -20.76 6.97 -27.97
C PHE A 1093 -21.06 5.81 -28.92
N PHE A 1094 -22.19 5.81 -29.61
CA PHE A 1094 -22.50 4.78 -30.60
C PHE A 1094 -21.48 4.75 -31.75
N VAL A 1095 -21.10 5.93 -32.26
CA VAL A 1095 -20.05 6.05 -33.30
C VAL A 1095 -18.72 5.48 -32.81
N ASP A 1096 -18.31 5.83 -31.59
CA ASP A 1096 -17.06 5.37 -30.99
C ASP A 1096 -17.10 3.85 -30.71
N ILE A 1097 -18.24 3.30 -30.25
CA ILE A 1097 -18.45 1.87 -30.04
C ILE A 1097 -18.34 1.11 -31.37
N ARG A 1098 -19.03 1.55 -32.44
CA ARG A 1098 -18.91 0.92 -33.78
C ARG A 1098 -17.49 0.98 -34.32
N ALA A 1099 -16.77 2.06 -34.03
CA ALA A 1099 -15.37 2.23 -34.41
C ALA A 1099 -14.38 1.48 -33.50
N GLY A 1100 -14.86 0.64 -32.57
CA GLY A 1100 -14.01 -0.18 -31.72
C GLY A 1100 -13.22 0.60 -30.65
N LYS A 1101 -13.63 1.82 -30.31
CA LYS A 1101 -12.91 2.66 -29.36
C LYS A 1101 -13.30 2.32 -27.93
N PHE A 1102 -12.46 1.53 -27.25
CA PHE A 1102 -12.66 1.21 -25.83
C PHE A 1102 -11.43 1.57 -24.99
N PRO A 1103 -11.03 2.85 -24.92
CA PRO A 1103 -9.88 3.26 -24.10
C PRO A 1103 -10.15 2.99 -22.62
N ARG A 1104 -9.09 2.69 -21.87
CA ARG A 1104 -9.18 2.61 -20.42
C ARG A 1104 -9.28 4.04 -19.86
N ASN A 1105 -10.18 4.24 -18.91
CA ASN A 1105 -10.19 5.43 -18.08
C ASN A 1105 -9.61 5.09 -16.71
N ILE A 1106 -8.33 5.38 -16.49
CA ILE A 1106 -7.64 5.10 -15.24
C ILE A 1106 -8.12 6.12 -14.20
N SER A 1107 -8.85 5.64 -13.20
CA SER A 1107 -9.39 6.46 -12.13
C SER A 1107 -9.14 5.79 -10.81
N SER A 1108 -8.41 6.48 -9.92
CA SER A 1108 -8.17 6.01 -8.56
C SER A 1108 -9.45 5.80 -7.77
N ARG A 1109 -10.58 6.41 -8.16
CA ARG A 1109 -11.88 6.17 -7.53
C ARG A 1109 -12.62 4.97 -8.12
N MET A 1110 -12.60 4.80 -9.44
CA MET A 1110 -13.44 3.80 -10.13
C MET A 1110 -12.74 2.46 -10.33
N CYS A 1111 -11.45 2.45 -10.65
CA CYS A 1111 -10.69 1.23 -10.92
C CYS A 1111 -10.67 0.30 -9.70
N ARG A 1112 -10.59 0.86 -8.50
CA ARG A 1112 -10.59 0.13 -7.22
C ARG A 1112 -11.81 -0.76 -7.00
N ASN A 1113 -12.96 -0.38 -7.54
CA ASN A 1113 -14.22 -1.14 -7.43
C ASN A 1113 -14.59 -1.83 -8.75
N CYS A 1114 -13.67 -1.90 -9.73
CA CYS A 1114 -13.94 -2.51 -11.02
C CYS A 1114 -13.91 -4.04 -10.90
N PRO A 1115 -14.98 -4.77 -11.30
CA PRO A 1115 -14.95 -6.24 -11.31
C PRO A 1115 -13.84 -6.82 -12.20
N ALA A 1116 -13.50 -6.09 -13.26
CA ALA A 1116 -12.47 -6.45 -14.23
C ALA A 1116 -11.07 -5.95 -13.83
N PHE A 1117 -10.82 -5.54 -12.57
CA PHE A 1117 -9.55 -4.94 -12.17
C PHE A 1117 -8.33 -5.80 -12.54
N PHE A 1118 -8.35 -7.09 -12.20
CA PHE A 1118 -7.24 -8.02 -12.47
C PHE A 1118 -7.01 -8.26 -13.97
N VAL A 1119 -8.04 -8.10 -14.79
CA VAL A 1119 -7.97 -8.39 -16.24
C VAL A 1119 -7.80 -7.13 -17.08
N CYS A 1120 -7.91 -5.94 -16.47
CA CYS A 1120 -7.90 -4.67 -17.18
C CYS A 1120 -6.49 -4.29 -17.63
N GLY A 1121 -6.27 -4.18 -18.95
CA GLY A 1121 -4.95 -3.93 -19.54
C GLY A 1121 -4.92 -4.19 -21.04
N PRO A 1122 -3.83 -4.77 -21.56
CA PRO A 1122 -3.72 -5.22 -22.95
C PRO A 1122 -4.90 -6.10 -23.37
N MET A 1123 -5.18 -6.13 -24.66
CA MET A 1123 -6.23 -6.96 -25.25
C MET A 1123 -5.65 -7.87 -26.32
N PRO A 1124 -6.21 -9.08 -26.47
CA PRO A 1124 -5.91 -9.93 -27.60
C PRO A 1124 -6.17 -9.21 -28.93
N SER A 1125 -5.29 -9.42 -29.90
CA SER A 1125 -5.45 -8.90 -31.26
C SER A 1125 -6.43 -9.73 -32.07
N GLY A 1126 -6.78 -9.23 -33.26
CA GLY A 1126 -7.63 -9.93 -34.23
C GLY A 1126 -9.06 -9.40 -34.26
N PRO A 1127 -9.81 -9.76 -35.31
CA PRO A 1127 -11.18 -9.31 -35.49
C PRO A 1127 -12.08 -9.91 -34.41
N PHE A 1128 -13.09 -9.17 -34.00
CA PHE A 1128 -14.11 -9.64 -33.08
C PHE A 1128 -15.50 -9.37 -33.67
N LYS A 1129 -16.14 -10.43 -34.15
CA LYS A 1129 -17.50 -10.37 -34.68
C LYS A 1129 -18.50 -10.43 -33.53
N LYS A 1130 -19.34 -9.40 -33.42
CA LYS A 1130 -20.41 -9.36 -32.43
C LYS A 1130 -21.73 -9.01 -33.09
N LYS A 1131 -22.66 -9.96 -33.02
CA LYS A 1131 -24.06 -9.73 -33.34
C LYS A 1131 -24.75 -9.08 -32.15
N PHE A 1132 -25.30 -7.89 -32.37
CA PHE A 1132 -26.16 -7.20 -31.40
C PHE A 1132 -27.61 -7.48 -31.79
N VAL A 1133 -28.38 -8.06 -30.86
CA VAL A 1133 -29.78 -8.47 -31.03
C VAL A 1133 -30.67 -7.62 -30.13
#